data_AF-A0A1S2WXY7-F1
#
_entry.id   AF-A0A1S2WXY7-F1
#
_cell.length_a   1.000
_cell.length_b   1.000
_cell.length_c   1.000
_cell.angle_alpha   90.00
_cell.angle_beta   90.00
_cell.angle_gamma   90.00
#
_symmetry.space_group_name_H-M   'P 1'
#
loop_
_entity.id
_entity.type
_entity.pdbx_description
1 polymer ?
#
loop_
_entity_poly.entity_id
_entity_poly.type
_entity_poly.pdbx_seq_one_letter_code
_entity_poly.pdbx_strand_id
1 'polypeptide(L)'
;MYLGICIRSKFFNFFKRSKPALQNNNGKYGAAKFTDSHDLKAMNFIHSPRKTLTNKYPVYVVGSDGKNYIGSTQLENTITIGRRGTGKATTGSILTLLEADVNCLVNDVKGELFMTTFAQRINMGKRPIAVDIVKTLDRFHDFSEYMCIRFNPLWNSFLINASLIQKTLYLDALVSAFIMDTTDRHEKHWVDKSRSVLRGFLSIAIEDNIKQHQQIKQAKKQLNAVDFKSSTNALHKLEDLDEGEIVKDLNGKYKIVKNQALQDFDEHKSKQNLIDVKRAFAKASKEELQQILEKANSQYNSSFIDEAIGTLIQAGKDNELGGILTTLNKATAMLANPAIADFFKSPQQTDIILDIKDYLVGNTDIYIICPEDQLSEYPGILALFINMIRVGVKLIDRRDKHDEYLFILDEIGQLGYLPSIETIDSIGRDAGFIQHLYFQSMDQINKYQNKNMLKNFEIIRFFRTSEPETIRHLNYIGGKQTIQEDHQSISKNNSSLLYKQVTSSDREVAIDLIPVDMIRTLPDDEQIIVFNGQIIRCKKVYYYQDKKYKNKYGINYSYRGSKHLCQPYNRIDNYINEIPQESSSLEDIQKSLANMIITGNDMIVAISGLFYINLANLKHIILKYYADNQVDEIIKQLDDLGIISIKSDHDNLYKINY
;
A
#
# COMPACT_ATOMS: atom_id res chain seq x y z
N MET A 1 -2.80 -46.53 14.78
CA MET A 1 -1.97 -45.50 15.45
C MET A 1 -1.18 -44.80 14.34
N TYR A 2 -1.24 -43.47 14.23
CA TYR A 2 -0.93 -42.64 13.03
C TYR A 2 -2.07 -42.48 12.01
N LEU A 3 -3.15 -41.83 12.45
CA LEU A 3 -3.95 -40.95 11.58
C LEU A 3 -4.65 -39.92 12.48
N GLY A 4 -4.01 -38.77 12.68
CA GLY A 4 -4.57 -37.69 13.49
C GLY A 4 -3.48 -36.81 14.06
N ILE A 5 -3.23 -35.66 13.41
CA ILE A 5 -2.70 -34.42 14.02
C ILE A 5 -2.74 -33.20 13.07
N CYS A 6 -3.03 -33.32 11.76
CA CYS A 6 -2.95 -32.14 10.86
C CYS A 6 -4.27 -31.46 10.42
N ILE A 7 -5.42 -31.64 11.10
CA ILE A 7 -6.69 -30.97 10.70
C ILE A 7 -7.37 -30.24 11.88
N ARG A 8 -6.60 -29.61 12.77
CA ARG A 8 -7.14 -28.74 13.84
C ARG A 8 -6.40 -27.40 13.91
N SER A 9 -6.71 -26.50 12.98
CA SER A 9 -6.62 -25.04 13.24
C SER A 9 -7.35 -24.15 12.24
N LYS A 10 -7.73 -24.62 11.03
CA LYS A 10 -8.29 -23.75 9.97
C LYS A 10 -9.79 -23.91 9.64
N PHE A 11 -10.53 -24.80 10.30
CA PHE A 11 -11.96 -25.02 9.98
C PHE A 11 -12.95 -24.67 11.10
N PHE A 12 -12.49 -24.26 12.29
CA PHE A 12 -13.38 -24.09 13.45
C PHE A 12 -13.77 -22.64 13.81
N ASN A 13 -13.32 -21.64 13.04
CA ASN A 13 -13.72 -20.24 13.24
C ASN A 13 -14.71 -19.70 12.19
N PHE A 14 -15.12 -20.51 11.20
CA PHE A 14 -16.04 -20.05 10.15
C PHE A 14 -17.53 -20.30 10.46
N PHE A 15 -17.85 -21.03 11.54
CA PHE A 15 -19.22 -21.29 12.00
C PHE A 15 -19.37 -21.10 13.52
N LYS A 16 -19.01 -19.91 14.00
CA LYS A 16 -19.67 -19.31 15.18
C LYS A 16 -20.05 -17.88 14.84
N ARG A 17 -20.97 -17.74 13.88
CA ARG A 17 -21.95 -16.64 13.98
C ARG A 17 -22.68 -16.88 15.29
N SER A 18 -22.28 -16.21 16.36
CA SER A 18 -23.24 -15.90 17.41
C SER A 18 -24.39 -15.23 16.67
N LYS A 19 -25.54 -15.92 16.57
CA LYS A 19 -26.78 -15.22 16.31
C LYS A 19 -26.76 -14.03 17.27
N PRO A 20 -26.91 -12.77 16.81
CA PRO A 20 -27.12 -11.70 17.76
C PRO A 20 -28.24 -12.19 18.66
N ALA A 21 -28.00 -12.22 19.97
CA ALA A 21 -29.05 -12.50 20.92
C ALA A 21 -30.13 -11.44 20.63
N LEU A 22 -31.18 -11.86 19.94
CA LEU A 22 -32.41 -11.09 19.84
C LEU A 22 -32.88 -10.97 21.28
N GLN A 23 -32.48 -9.89 21.95
CA GLN A 23 -33.19 -9.44 23.14
C GLN A 23 -34.65 -9.27 22.69
N ASN A 24 -35.54 -10.05 23.28
CA ASN A 24 -36.98 -9.92 23.14
C ASN A 24 -37.38 -8.51 23.60
N ASN A 25 -37.35 -7.54 22.69
CA ASN A 25 -37.97 -6.24 22.89
C ASN A 25 -39.28 -6.25 22.11
N ASN A 26 -40.36 -6.54 22.85
CA ASN A 26 -41.75 -6.58 22.41
C ASN A 26 -42.31 -5.17 22.11
N GLY A 27 -41.61 -4.34 21.33
CA GLY A 27 -42.13 -3.05 20.87
C GLY A 27 -42.92 -3.21 19.57
N LYS A 28 -44.13 -2.67 19.48
CA LYS A 28 -45.05 -2.86 18.34
C LYS A 28 -44.54 -2.30 17.00
N TYR A 29 -43.59 -1.37 17.01
CA TYR A 29 -43.17 -0.62 15.82
C TYR A 29 -41.69 -0.73 15.45
N GLY A 30 -40.89 -1.45 16.24
CA GLY A 30 -39.46 -1.66 16.01
C GLY A 30 -38.65 -1.72 17.31
N ALA A 31 -37.52 -2.45 17.25
CA ALA A 31 -36.62 -2.70 18.38
C ALA A 31 -35.21 -2.13 18.17
N ALA A 32 -35.04 -1.18 17.23
CA ALA A 32 -33.75 -0.56 16.98
C ALA A 32 -33.26 0.16 18.26
N LYS A 33 -31.98 -0.01 18.59
CA LYS A 33 -31.33 0.68 19.72
C LYS A 33 -29.88 0.96 19.38
N PHE A 34 -29.29 1.95 20.04
CA PHE A 34 -27.83 2.06 20.04
C PHE A 34 -27.23 0.91 20.83
N THR A 35 -26.10 0.41 20.35
CA THR A 35 -25.35 -0.68 20.95
C THR A 35 -24.77 -0.21 22.28
N ASP A 36 -25.04 -0.95 23.36
CA ASP A 36 -24.53 -0.65 24.68
C ASP A 36 -23.18 -1.33 24.97
N SER A 37 -22.56 -1.01 26.10
CA SER A 37 -21.27 -1.61 26.49
C SER A 37 -21.33 -3.13 26.72
N HIS A 38 -22.50 -3.70 27.01
CA HIS A 38 -22.67 -5.15 27.16
C HIS A 38 -22.61 -5.83 25.79
N ASP A 39 -23.36 -5.29 24.83
CA ASP A 39 -23.38 -5.74 23.43
C ASP A 39 -21.97 -5.63 22.81
N LEU A 40 -21.28 -4.50 23.01
CA LEU A 40 -19.91 -4.30 22.54
C LEU A 40 -18.91 -5.32 23.12
N LYS A 41 -19.06 -5.71 24.39
CA LYS A 41 -18.23 -6.75 25.02
C LYS A 41 -18.53 -8.12 24.44
N ALA A 42 -19.80 -8.45 24.20
CA ALA A 42 -20.22 -9.71 23.60
C ALA A 42 -19.65 -9.88 22.17
N MET A 43 -19.51 -8.77 21.44
CA MET A 43 -18.90 -8.74 20.10
C MET A 43 -17.36 -8.66 20.12
N ASN A 44 -16.73 -8.61 21.30
CA ASN A 44 -15.29 -8.35 21.46
C ASN A 44 -14.82 -7.09 20.71
N PHE A 45 -15.63 -6.02 20.78
CA PHE A 45 -15.41 -4.77 20.06
C PHE A 45 -15.12 -3.59 21.00
N ILE A 46 -14.83 -3.86 22.28
CA ILE A 46 -14.50 -2.86 23.29
C ILE A 46 -13.37 -3.34 24.21
N HIS A 47 -12.35 -2.50 24.38
CA HIS A 47 -11.08 -2.87 25.00
C HIS A 47 -10.57 -1.79 25.95
N SER A 48 -10.11 -2.20 27.13
CA SER A 48 -9.49 -1.27 28.08
C SER A 48 -8.14 -0.74 27.54
N PRO A 49 -7.80 0.55 27.73
CA PRO A 49 -6.56 1.12 27.22
C PRO A 49 -5.29 0.39 27.70
N ARG A 50 -5.30 -0.13 28.93
CA ARG A 50 -4.16 -0.86 29.49
C ARG A 50 -3.82 -2.14 28.72
N LYS A 51 -4.83 -2.82 28.16
CA LYS A 51 -4.64 -4.05 27.35
C LYS A 51 -4.13 -3.73 25.95
N THR A 52 -4.45 -2.56 25.40
CA THR A 52 -4.07 -2.18 24.04
C THR A 52 -2.67 -1.58 23.94
N LEU A 53 -2.03 -1.27 25.07
CA LEU A 53 -0.64 -0.79 25.13
C LEU A 53 0.39 -1.92 24.96
N THR A 54 -0.01 -3.19 25.10
CA THR A 54 0.89 -4.33 24.93
C THR A 54 0.77 -4.89 23.51
N ASN A 55 1.88 -5.11 22.80
CA ASN A 55 1.90 -5.71 21.46
C ASN A 55 1.28 -7.13 21.39
N LYS A 56 1.02 -7.76 22.54
CA LYS A 56 0.41 -9.09 22.65
C LYS A 56 -1.06 -9.13 22.21
N TYR A 57 -1.75 -7.99 22.16
CA TYR A 57 -3.16 -7.89 21.78
C TYR A 57 -3.37 -6.73 20.81
N PRO A 58 -3.20 -6.93 19.49
CA PRO A 58 -3.49 -5.89 18.52
C PRO A 58 -4.98 -5.52 18.63
N VAL A 59 -5.23 -4.22 18.76
CA VAL A 59 -6.58 -3.64 18.70
C VAL A 59 -6.52 -2.48 17.74
N TYR A 60 -7.26 -2.62 16.64
CA TYR A 60 -7.43 -1.61 15.60
C TYR A 60 -8.55 -0.68 16.02
N VAL A 61 -8.16 0.52 16.47
CA VAL A 61 -9.08 1.44 17.13
C VAL A 61 -9.88 2.21 16.09
N VAL A 62 -11.20 2.24 16.25
CA VAL A 62 -12.10 3.02 15.38
C VAL A 62 -12.86 4.11 16.15
N GLY A 63 -12.93 4.01 17.48
CA GLY A 63 -13.61 4.98 18.34
C GLY A 63 -13.37 4.73 19.84
N SER A 64 -14.13 5.42 20.69
CA SER A 64 -14.11 5.25 22.15
C SER A 64 -15.46 5.56 22.80
N ASP A 65 -15.77 4.89 23.90
CA ASP A 65 -16.89 5.26 24.80
C ASP A 65 -16.47 6.33 25.85
N GLY A 66 -15.26 6.88 25.74
CA GLY A 66 -14.65 7.82 26.70
C GLY A 66 -13.82 7.17 27.80
N LYS A 67 -13.94 5.85 28.02
CA LYS A 67 -13.15 5.08 29.01
C LYS A 67 -12.32 3.96 28.36
N ASN A 68 -12.87 3.35 27.33
CA ASN A 68 -12.38 2.20 26.60
C ASN A 68 -12.28 2.51 25.11
N TYR A 69 -11.41 1.78 24.42
CA TYR A 69 -11.35 1.80 22.97
C TYR A 69 -12.45 0.93 22.38
N ILE A 70 -13.05 1.38 21.30
CA ILE A 70 -13.94 0.61 20.44
C ILE A 70 -13.14 0.26 19.18
N GLY A 71 -13.08 -1.02 18.84
CA GLY A 71 -12.17 -1.52 17.80
C GLY A 71 -12.16 -3.04 17.71
N SER A 72 -11.66 -3.56 16.59
CA SER A 72 -11.53 -5.01 16.36
C SER A 72 -10.12 -5.49 16.71
N THR A 73 -9.99 -6.78 17.02
CA THR A 73 -8.69 -7.46 17.17
C THR A 73 -8.12 -7.94 15.83
N GLN A 74 -8.85 -7.74 14.74
CA GLN A 74 -8.45 -8.03 13.36
C GLN A 74 -8.63 -6.78 12.51
N LEU A 75 -7.89 -6.67 11.41
CA LEU A 75 -8.15 -5.63 10.42
C LEU A 75 -9.45 -5.94 9.69
N GLU A 76 -10.36 -4.97 9.64
CA GLU A 76 -11.68 -5.11 9.03
C GLU A 76 -11.83 -4.10 7.89
N ASN A 77 -12.56 -4.47 6.83
CA ASN A 77 -12.85 -3.52 5.76
C ASN A 77 -13.65 -2.36 6.35
N THR A 78 -13.11 -1.15 6.17
CA THR A 78 -13.66 0.06 6.76
C THR A 78 -13.98 1.11 5.70
N ILE A 79 -15.23 1.57 5.64
CA ILE A 79 -15.60 2.80 4.93
C ILE A 79 -15.79 3.92 5.93
N THR A 80 -15.23 5.09 5.65
CA THR A 80 -15.45 6.31 6.43
C THR A 80 -16.05 7.40 5.55
N ILE A 81 -17.20 7.93 5.95
CA ILE A 81 -17.95 8.96 5.25
C ILE A 81 -17.96 10.22 6.12
N GLY A 82 -17.33 11.28 5.62
CA GLY A 82 -17.26 12.56 6.32
C GLY A 82 -16.77 13.69 5.44
N ARG A 83 -17.35 14.88 5.61
CA ARG A 83 -16.96 16.09 4.86
C ARG A 83 -15.49 16.45 5.10
N ARG A 84 -14.92 17.29 4.26
CA ARG A 84 -13.56 17.84 4.48
C ARG A 84 -13.45 18.47 5.88
N GLY A 85 -12.31 18.28 6.54
CA GLY A 85 -12.04 18.83 7.88
C GLY A 85 -12.68 18.08 9.07
N THR A 86 -13.44 17.01 8.84
CA THR A 86 -14.11 16.26 9.92
C THR A 86 -13.22 15.26 10.67
N GLY A 87 -11.93 15.18 10.31
CA GLY A 87 -10.93 14.33 10.95
C GLY A 87 -10.77 12.93 10.34
N LYS A 88 -11.11 12.73 9.06
CA LYS A 88 -10.96 11.41 8.37
C LYS A 88 -9.54 10.87 8.44
N ALA A 89 -8.54 11.72 8.18
CA ALA A 89 -7.14 11.33 8.30
C ALA A 89 -6.73 11.10 9.76
N THR A 90 -6.99 12.07 10.62
CA THR A 90 -6.52 12.11 12.02
C THR A 90 -7.19 11.10 12.96
N THR A 91 -8.32 10.51 12.55
CA THR A 91 -9.05 9.50 13.34
C THR A 91 -9.26 8.20 12.56
N GLY A 92 -8.64 8.09 11.38
CA GLY A 92 -8.87 7.02 10.41
C GLY A 92 -7.56 6.58 9.78
N SER A 93 -7.15 7.19 8.67
CA SER A 93 -6.02 6.69 7.87
C SER A 93 -4.70 6.73 8.64
N ILE A 94 -4.37 7.87 9.27
CA ILE A 94 -3.16 8.00 10.12
C ILE A 94 -3.24 7.02 11.27
N LEU A 95 -4.36 7.00 12.00
CA LEU A 95 -4.58 6.12 13.14
C LEU A 95 -4.33 4.65 12.78
N THR A 96 -4.87 4.20 11.64
CA THR A 96 -4.68 2.84 11.13
C THR A 96 -3.22 2.56 10.79
N LEU A 97 -2.54 3.48 10.09
CA LEU A 97 -1.12 3.34 9.73
C LEU A 97 -0.18 3.25 10.94
N LEU A 98 -0.56 3.85 12.07
CA LEU A 98 0.17 3.74 13.34
C LEU A 98 -0.05 2.41 14.07
N GLU A 99 -0.97 1.56 13.59
CA GLU A 99 -1.35 0.28 14.22
C GLU A 99 -1.13 -0.95 13.34
N ALA A 100 -1.34 -0.81 12.03
CA ALA A 100 -1.40 -1.91 11.07
C ALA A 100 -0.04 -2.52 10.78
N ASP A 101 0.31 -3.64 11.39
CA ASP A 101 1.54 -4.39 11.08
C ASP A 101 1.44 -5.24 9.79
N VAL A 102 0.84 -4.68 8.75
CA VAL A 102 0.72 -5.29 7.42
C VAL A 102 1.26 -4.31 6.38
N ASN A 103 1.55 -4.78 5.18
CA ASN A 103 2.00 -3.90 4.10
C ASN A 103 0.82 -3.06 3.59
N CYS A 104 1.08 -1.77 3.42
CA CYS A 104 0.06 -0.77 3.11
C CYS A 104 0.29 -0.16 1.73
N LEU A 105 -0.74 -0.20 0.88
CA LEU A 105 -0.83 0.67 -0.31
C LEU A 105 -1.67 1.89 0.08
N VAL A 106 -1.08 3.07 0.02
CA VAL A 106 -1.69 4.31 0.50
C VAL A 106 -1.84 5.30 -0.64
N ASN A 107 -3.05 5.79 -0.89
CA ASN A 107 -3.24 7.02 -1.67
C ASN A 107 -3.10 8.22 -0.71
N ASP A 108 -2.03 8.98 -0.84
CA ASP A 108 -1.66 10.04 0.08
C ASP A 108 -1.77 11.41 -0.59
N VAL A 109 -2.88 12.08 -0.32
CA VAL A 109 -3.13 13.43 -0.81
C VAL A 109 -2.22 14.40 -0.04
N LYS A 110 -1.31 15.06 -0.76
CA LYS A 110 -0.27 16.01 -0.27
C LYS A 110 0.94 15.41 0.46
N GLY A 111 0.96 14.10 0.74
CA GLY A 111 2.05 13.45 1.47
C GLY A 111 1.90 13.48 3.00
N GLU A 112 0.72 13.88 3.52
CA GLU A 112 0.48 14.03 4.96
C GLU A 112 0.58 12.68 5.68
N LEU A 113 0.06 11.61 5.08
CA LEU A 113 0.02 10.29 5.69
C LEU A 113 1.43 9.71 5.82
N PHE A 114 2.22 9.81 4.75
CA PHE A 114 3.62 9.42 4.70
C PHE A 114 4.40 10.14 5.78
N MET A 115 4.44 11.48 5.76
CA MET A 115 5.22 12.26 6.73
C MET A 115 4.83 12.00 8.19
N THR A 116 3.53 11.82 8.45
CA THR A 116 3.05 11.61 9.81
C THR A 116 3.35 10.19 10.34
N THR A 117 3.42 9.19 9.46
CA THR A 117 3.48 7.78 9.88
C THR A 117 4.81 7.11 9.59
N PHE A 118 5.61 7.67 8.68
CA PHE A 118 6.89 7.15 8.18
C PHE A 118 7.78 6.54 9.27
N ALA A 119 8.13 7.32 10.29
CA ALA A 119 9.01 6.86 11.36
C ALA A 119 8.44 5.66 12.12
N GLN A 120 7.11 5.62 12.31
CA GLN A 120 6.45 4.50 12.96
C GLN A 120 6.39 3.27 12.06
N ARG A 121 6.22 3.44 10.75
CA ARG A 121 6.31 2.34 9.80
C ARG A 121 7.70 1.69 9.84
N ILE A 122 8.76 2.49 9.87
CA ILE A 122 10.13 1.99 10.06
C ILE A 122 10.27 1.27 11.41
N ASN A 123 9.75 1.83 12.50
CA ASN A 123 9.78 1.16 13.81
C ASN A 123 9.02 -0.17 13.84
N MET A 124 8.06 -0.37 12.94
CA MET A 124 7.36 -1.65 12.73
C MET A 124 8.14 -2.61 11.82
N GLY A 125 9.35 -2.27 11.40
CA GLY A 125 10.16 -3.08 10.47
C GLY A 125 9.68 -2.98 9.02
N LYS A 126 8.86 -1.99 8.68
CA LYS A 126 8.42 -1.73 7.31
C LYS A 126 9.42 -0.86 6.56
N ARG A 127 9.45 -0.99 5.25
CA ARG A 127 10.17 -0.13 4.30
C ARG A 127 9.16 0.77 3.58
N PRO A 128 8.86 1.97 4.09
CA PRO A 128 7.95 2.89 3.42
C PRO A 128 8.63 3.51 2.19
N ILE A 129 8.01 3.35 1.02
CA ILE A 129 8.45 3.94 -0.25
C ILE A 129 7.41 4.96 -0.71
N ALA A 130 7.86 6.18 -0.94
CA ALA A 130 7.07 7.27 -1.52
C ALA A 130 7.19 7.28 -3.04
N VAL A 131 6.07 7.10 -3.73
CA VAL A 131 5.91 7.32 -5.16
C VAL A 131 5.40 8.76 -5.34
N ASP A 132 6.32 9.70 -5.51
CA ASP A 132 6.04 11.14 -5.61
C ASP A 132 6.47 11.72 -6.96
N ILE A 133 5.56 11.62 -7.92
CA ILE A 133 5.82 11.87 -9.35
C ILE A 133 6.17 13.34 -9.62
N VAL A 134 5.58 14.24 -8.85
CA VAL A 134 5.71 15.70 -9.01
C VAL A 134 6.49 16.36 -7.88
N LYS A 135 7.19 15.55 -7.07
CA LYS A 135 8.08 16.01 -5.98
C LYS A 135 7.36 16.91 -4.97
N THR A 136 6.15 16.51 -4.60
CA THR A 136 5.30 17.13 -3.58
C THR A 136 5.99 17.25 -2.22
N LEU A 137 6.90 16.31 -1.90
CA LEU A 137 7.59 16.24 -0.62
C LEU A 137 8.80 17.16 -0.48
N ASP A 138 9.44 17.57 -1.59
CA ASP A 138 10.67 18.39 -1.59
C ASP A 138 10.53 19.71 -0.79
N ARG A 139 9.29 20.21 -0.65
CA ARG A 139 8.97 21.43 0.12
C ARG A 139 8.96 21.26 1.64
N PHE A 140 9.04 20.02 2.15
CA PHE A 140 8.92 19.72 3.58
C PHE A 140 10.22 19.20 4.18
N HIS A 141 10.84 18.20 3.55
CA HIS A 141 12.10 17.57 4.00
C HIS A 141 12.73 16.76 2.87
N ASP A 142 14.01 16.42 2.99
CA ASP A 142 14.68 15.52 2.04
C ASP A 142 14.33 14.07 2.38
N PHE A 143 13.56 13.43 1.49
CA PHE A 143 13.20 12.02 1.57
C PHE A 143 13.80 11.20 0.42
N SER A 144 14.86 11.70 -0.23
CA SER A 144 15.45 11.08 -1.43
C SER A 144 15.74 9.59 -1.28
N GLU A 145 16.21 9.15 -0.10
CA GLU A 145 16.47 7.74 0.25
C GLU A 145 15.22 6.84 0.35
N TYR A 146 14.03 7.43 0.28
CA TYR A 146 12.74 6.72 0.36
C TYR A 146 11.82 7.04 -0.82
N MET A 147 12.31 7.78 -1.81
CA MET A 147 11.55 8.19 -2.99
C MET A 147 11.79 7.25 -4.17
N CYS A 148 10.71 6.62 -4.65
CA CYS A 148 10.67 5.98 -5.95
C CYS A 148 10.41 7.06 -7.01
N ILE A 149 11.48 7.51 -7.64
CA ILE A 149 11.44 8.53 -8.70
C ILE A 149 11.23 7.95 -10.10
N ARG A 150 11.47 6.64 -10.28
CA ARG A 150 11.22 5.90 -11.52
C ARG A 150 10.68 4.51 -11.26
N PHE A 151 9.73 4.09 -12.09
CA PHE A 151 9.03 2.83 -11.99
C PHE A 151 8.59 2.37 -13.38
N ASN A 152 9.09 1.22 -13.83
CA ASN A 152 8.63 0.63 -15.09
C ASN A 152 7.68 -0.55 -14.84
N PRO A 153 6.36 -0.42 -15.08
CA PRO A 153 5.42 -1.52 -14.91
C PRO A 153 5.57 -2.62 -15.98
N LEU A 154 6.38 -2.42 -17.01
CA LEU A 154 6.71 -3.45 -17.99
C LEU A 154 7.85 -4.36 -17.52
N TRP A 155 8.36 -4.12 -16.32
CA TRP A 155 9.36 -4.93 -15.66
C TRP A 155 8.87 -5.35 -14.27
N ASN A 156 8.91 -6.65 -14.01
CA ASN A 156 8.69 -7.20 -12.67
C ASN A 156 9.40 -8.56 -12.55
N SER A 157 10.03 -8.84 -11.40
CA SER A 157 10.76 -10.10 -11.21
C SER A 157 9.90 -11.36 -11.39
N PHE A 158 8.59 -11.31 -11.10
CA PHE A 158 7.74 -12.50 -11.31
C PHE A 158 7.50 -12.83 -12.79
N LEU A 159 7.74 -11.89 -13.73
CA LEU A 159 7.53 -12.13 -15.16
C LEU A 159 8.59 -13.02 -15.80
N ILE A 160 9.78 -13.09 -15.20
CA ILE A 160 10.96 -13.78 -15.78
C ILE A 160 10.66 -15.27 -16.01
N ASN A 161 9.99 -15.91 -15.06
CA ASN A 161 9.64 -17.33 -15.10
C ASN A 161 8.11 -17.56 -15.16
N ALA A 162 7.36 -16.53 -15.56
CA ALA A 162 5.91 -16.60 -15.61
C ALA A 162 5.44 -17.56 -16.71
N SER A 163 4.47 -18.42 -16.39
CA SER A 163 3.74 -19.20 -17.40
C SER A 163 2.92 -18.28 -18.32
N LEU A 164 2.45 -18.80 -19.46
CA LEU A 164 1.61 -18.03 -20.37
C LEU A 164 0.39 -17.43 -19.65
N ILE A 165 -0.29 -18.22 -18.82
CA ILE A 165 -1.45 -17.78 -18.02
C ILE A 165 -1.07 -16.63 -17.08
N GLN A 166 0.09 -16.71 -16.43
CA GLN A 166 0.56 -15.68 -15.52
C GLN A 166 0.87 -14.37 -16.25
N LYS A 167 1.50 -14.46 -17.43
CA LYS A 167 1.72 -13.31 -18.32
C LYS A 167 0.40 -12.72 -18.81
N THR A 168 -0.59 -13.55 -19.17
CA THR A 168 -1.95 -13.11 -19.53
C THR A 168 -2.56 -12.24 -18.43
N LEU A 169 -2.58 -12.77 -17.20
CA LEU A 169 -3.18 -12.07 -16.07
C LEU A 169 -2.52 -10.72 -15.82
N TYR A 170 -1.19 -10.65 -15.94
CA TYR A 170 -0.46 -9.40 -15.75
C TYR A 170 -0.73 -8.39 -16.87
N LEU A 171 -0.70 -8.84 -18.13
CA LEU A 171 -1.02 -8.00 -19.29
C LEU A 171 -2.45 -7.44 -19.21
N ASP A 172 -3.43 -8.28 -18.89
CA ASP A 172 -4.81 -7.85 -18.73
C ASP A 172 -4.95 -6.82 -17.60
N ALA A 173 -4.22 -7.00 -16.48
CA ALA A 173 -4.20 -6.02 -15.39
C ALA A 173 -3.58 -4.68 -15.79
N LEU A 174 -2.51 -4.67 -16.58
CA LEU A 174 -1.95 -3.43 -17.13
C LEU A 174 -2.96 -2.75 -18.06
N VAL A 175 -3.56 -3.51 -18.98
CA VAL A 175 -4.55 -2.98 -19.93
C VAL A 175 -5.76 -2.39 -19.21
N SER A 176 -6.28 -3.06 -18.18
CA SER A 176 -7.38 -2.56 -17.34
C SER A 176 -7.04 -1.29 -16.56
N ALA A 177 -5.75 -1.03 -16.28
CA ALA A 177 -5.33 0.21 -15.63
C ALA A 177 -5.37 1.41 -16.58
N PHE A 178 -5.10 1.20 -17.88
CA PHE A 178 -5.07 2.27 -18.89
C PHE A 178 -6.41 2.46 -19.61
N ILE A 179 -7.14 1.38 -19.85
CA ILE A 179 -8.44 1.40 -20.54
C ILE A 179 -9.52 0.91 -19.58
N MET A 180 -10.17 1.85 -18.91
CA MET A 180 -11.27 1.57 -17.98
C MET A 180 -12.54 1.10 -18.69
N ASP A 181 -13.34 0.28 -18.03
CA ASP A 181 -14.64 -0.16 -18.55
C ASP A 181 -15.62 1.01 -18.63
N THR A 182 -16.27 1.14 -19.80
CA THR A 182 -17.39 2.06 -20.02
C THR A 182 -18.73 1.32 -19.85
N THR A 183 -19.72 2.01 -19.30
CA THR A 183 -21.10 1.52 -19.22
C THR A 183 -21.86 1.69 -20.54
N ASP A 184 -21.33 2.45 -21.49
CA ASP A 184 -21.95 2.66 -22.79
C ASP A 184 -21.71 1.45 -23.71
N ARG A 185 -22.80 0.81 -24.15
CA ARG A 185 -22.74 -0.38 -25.01
C ARG A 185 -22.18 -0.08 -26.40
N HIS A 186 -22.38 1.14 -26.93
CA HIS A 186 -21.84 1.52 -28.23
C HIS A 186 -20.33 1.75 -28.16
N GLU A 187 -19.83 2.32 -27.08
CA GLU A 187 -18.40 2.49 -26.84
C GLU A 187 -17.68 1.16 -26.53
N LYS A 188 -18.39 0.19 -25.93
CA LYS A 188 -17.82 -1.08 -25.48
C LYS A 188 -17.08 -1.86 -26.58
N HIS A 189 -17.65 -1.94 -27.78
CA HIS A 189 -17.02 -2.64 -28.90
C HIS A 189 -15.65 -2.03 -29.29
N TRP A 190 -15.55 -0.70 -29.29
CA TRP A 190 -14.31 0.02 -29.56
C TRP A 190 -13.28 -0.14 -28.46
N VAL A 191 -13.76 -0.15 -27.21
CA VAL A 191 -12.93 -0.38 -26.02
C VAL A 191 -12.28 -1.77 -26.10
N ASP A 192 -13.04 -2.82 -26.40
CA ASP A 192 -12.52 -4.18 -26.46
C ASP A 192 -11.48 -4.36 -27.59
N LYS A 193 -11.75 -3.82 -28.80
CA LYS A 193 -10.76 -3.81 -29.88
C LYS A 193 -9.48 -3.06 -29.50
N SER A 194 -9.63 -1.91 -28.82
CA SER A 194 -8.48 -1.11 -28.37
C SER A 194 -7.66 -1.83 -27.31
N ARG A 195 -8.29 -2.58 -26.40
CA ARG A 195 -7.61 -3.42 -25.43
C ARG A 195 -6.78 -4.50 -26.09
N SER A 196 -7.31 -5.20 -27.09
CA SER A 196 -6.57 -6.22 -27.84
C SER A 196 -5.34 -5.63 -28.52
N VAL A 197 -5.46 -4.48 -29.17
CA VAL A 197 -4.31 -3.80 -29.80
C VAL A 197 -3.28 -3.36 -28.76
N LEU A 198 -3.68 -2.67 -27.68
CA LEU A 198 -2.76 -2.23 -26.62
C LEU A 198 -2.03 -3.42 -25.99
N ARG A 199 -2.73 -4.52 -25.73
CA ARG A 199 -2.20 -5.76 -25.18
C ARG A 199 -1.13 -6.38 -26.07
N GLY A 200 -1.31 -6.34 -27.40
CA GLY A 200 -0.29 -6.74 -28.36
C GLY A 200 1.02 -5.96 -28.19
N PHE A 201 0.94 -4.62 -28.15
CA PHE A 201 2.13 -3.77 -27.96
C PHE A 201 2.79 -3.95 -26.59
N LEU A 202 2.00 -4.05 -25.52
CA LEU A 202 2.51 -4.34 -24.18
C LEU A 202 3.18 -5.72 -24.12
N SER A 203 2.62 -6.73 -24.80
CA SER A 203 3.21 -8.07 -24.89
C SER A 203 4.58 -8.02 -25.55
N ILE A 204 4.75 -7.25 -26.63
CA ILE A 204 6.06 -7.06 -27.30
C ILE A 204 7.07 -6.49 -26.31
N ALA A 205 6.71 -5.41 -25.62
CA ALA A 205 7.60 -4.72 -24.71
C ALA A 205 8.03 -5.59 -23.51
N ILE A 206 7.10 -6.36 -22.94
CA ILE A 206 7.40 -7.30 -21.86
C ILE A 206 8.34 -8.42 -22.34
N GLU A 207 8.09 -9.01 -23.51
CA GLU A 207 8.96 -10.06 -24.04
C GLU A 207 10.36 -9.56 -24.39
N ASP A 208 10.46 -8.33 -24.92
CA ASP A 208 11.73 -7.61 -25.13
C ASP A 208 12.51 -7.46 -23.82
N ASN A 209 11.84 -7.04 -22.75
CA ASN A 209 12.45 -6.88 -21.41
C ASN A 209 12.90 -8.22 -20.82
N ILE A 210 12.06 -9.26 -20.92
CA ILE A 210 12.40 -10.61 -20.44
C ILE A 210 13.62 -11.16 -21.19
N LYS A 211 13.66 -11.06 -22.52
CA LYS A 211 14.80 -11.51 -23.33
C LYS A 211 16.07 -10.78 -22.95
N GLN A 212 16.02 -9.45 -22.80
CA GLN A 212 17.19 -8.67 -22.38
C GLN A 212 17.68 -9.14 -21.01
N HIS A 213 16.80 -9.29 -20.02
CA HIS A 213 17.21 -9.74 -18.70
C HIS A 213 17.81 -11.15 -18.72
N GLN A 214 17.25 -12.08 -19.50
CA GLN A 214 17.82 -13.42 -19.68
C GLN A 214 19.22 -13.37 -20.29
N GLN A 215 19.45 -12.49 -21.27
CA GLN A 215 20.77 -12.27 -21.86
C GLN A 215 21.76 -11.69 -20.84
N ILE A 216 21.35 -10.68 -20.07
CA ILE A 216 22.17 -10.10 -19.00
C ILE A 216 22.53 -11.16 -17.95
N LYS A 217 21.55 -11.95 -17.52
CA LYS A 217 21.75 -13.03 -16.55
C LYS A 217 22.66 -14.13 -17.07
N GLN A 218 22.53 -14.50 -18.35
CA GLN A 218 23.41 -15.45 -19.01
C GLN A 218 24.84 -14.91 -19.13
N ALA A 219 25.00 -13.64 -19.53
CA ALA A 219 26.30 -12.98 -19.58
C ALA A 219 26.97 -12.93 -18.21
N LYS A 220 26.26 -12.52 -17.16
CA LYS A 220 26.74 -12.56 -15.76
C LYS A 220 27.14 -13.97 -15.33
N LYS A 221 26.33 -15.00 -15.68
CA LYS A 221 26.66 -16.40 -15.38
C LYS A 221 27.92 -16.85 -16.10
N GLN A 222 28.10 -16.50 -17.37
CA GLN A 222 29.29 -16.83 -18.15
C GLN A 222 30.54 -16.14 -17.59
N LEU A 223 30.44 -14.86 -17.24
CA LEU A 223 31.50 -14.10 -16.57
C LEU A 223 31.91 -14.73 -15.23
N ASN A 224 30.93 -15.11 -14.40
CA ASN A 224 31.19 -15.75 -13.11
C ASN A 224 31.67 -17.21 -13.22
N ALA A 225 31.38 -17.90 -14.33
CA ALA A 225 31.73 -19.30 -14.56
C ALA A 225 33.09 -19.50 -15.25
N VAL A 226 33.82 -18.42 -15.59
CA VAL A 226 35.20 -18.56 -16.05
C VAL A 226 36.08 -18.96 -14.87
N ASP A 227 36.21 -20.27 -14.68
CA ASP A 227 37.17 -20.84 -13.75
C ASP A 227 38.55 -20.79 -14.42
N PHE A 228 39.34 -19.76 -14.11
CA PHE A 228 40.68 -19.56 -14.68
C PHE A 228 41.67 -20.60 -14.12
N LYS A 229 41.55 -21.85 -14.56
CA LYS A 229 42.58 -22.88 -14.38
C LYS A 229 43.63 -22.73 -15.49
N SER A 230 44.72 -22.04 -15.14
CA SER A 230 46.09 -22.32 -15.62
C SER A 230 46.27 -22.58 -17.13
N SER A 231 45.82 -21.68 -18.01
CA SER A 231 46.26 -21.71 -19.40
C SER A 231 46.85 -20.35 -19.81
N THR A 232 48.09 -20.37 -20.29
CA THR A 232 48.81 -19.25 -20.89
C THR A 232 48.06 -18.62 -22.07
N ASN A 233 47.16 -19.36 -22.72
CA ASN A 233 46.23 -18.82 -23.73
C ASN A 233 45.15 -17.88 -23.18
N ALA A 234 44.89 -17.89 -21.86
CA ALA A 234 43.95 -16.96 -21.24
C ALA A 234 44.58 -15.55 -21.07
N LEU A 235 45.91 -15.46 -20.92
CA LEU A 235 46.63 -14.18 -20.78
C LEU A 235 46.63 -13.36 -22.07
N HIS A 236 46.77 -13.99 -23.24
CA HIS A 236 46.64 -13.26 -24.51
C HIS A 236 45.22 -12.77 -24.78
N LYS A 237 44.18 -13.46 -24.29
CA LYS A 237 42.79 -12.95 -24.34
C LYS A 237 42.50 -11.84 -23.31
N LEU A 238 43.37 -11.66 -22.32
CA LEU A 238 43.24 -10.63 -21.27
C LEU A 238 43.85 -9.29 -21.72
N GLU A 239 44.86 -9.29 -22.60
CA GLU A 239 45.41 -8.06 -23.20
C GLU A 239 44.47 -7.42 -24.22
N ASP A 240 43.54 -8.19 -24.82
CA ASP A 240 42.51 -7.69 -25.75
C ASP A 240 41.26 -7.11 -25.04
N LEU A 241 41.15 -7.22 -23.71
CA LEU A 241 40.03 -6.70 -22.91
C LEU A 241 40.45 -5.37 -22.26
N ASP A 242 40.49 -4.31 -23.07
CA ASP A 242 41.01 -2.96 -22.73
C ASP A 242 40.33 -2.21 -21.55
N GLU A 243 39.43 -2.82 -20.77
CA GLU A 243 38.57 -2.07 -19.82
C GLU A 243 38.34 -2.73 -18.44
N GLY A 244 39.27 -3.55 -17.93
CA GLY A 244 39.09 -4.09 -16.58
C GLY A 244 40.31 -4.45 -15.72
N GLU A 245 40.22 -4.17 -14.41
CA GLU A 245 41.22 -4.58 -13.41
C GLU A 245 41.14 -6.10 -13.17
N ILE A 246 42.21 -6.82 -13.51
CA ILE A 246 42.37 -8.26 -13.29
C ILE A 246 43.14 -8.47 -11.98
N VAL A 247 42.56 -9.19 -11.02
CA VAL A 247 43.16 -9.45 -9.70
C VAL A 247 43.25 -10.95 -9.44
N LYS A 248 44.36 -11.42 -8.87
CA LYS A 248 44.51 -12.81 -8.40
C LYS A 248 43.89 -12.97 -7.03
N ASP A 249 43.08 -14.02 -6.84
CA ASP A 249 42.65 -14.44 -5.52
C ASP A 249 43.77 -15.16 -4.75
N LEU A 250 43.56 -15.39 -3.45
CA LEU A 250 44.52 -16.03 -2.55
C LEU A 250 44.88 -17.48 -2.95
N ASN A 251 44.12 -18.09 -3.86
CA ASN A 251 44.37 -19.44 -4.40
C ASN A 251 45.02 -19.41 -5.78
N GLY A 252 45.42 -18.23 -6.29
CA GLY A 252 46.08 -18.06 -7.58
C GLY A 252 45.13 -18.08 -8.78
N LYS A 253 43.81 -18.03 -8.59
CA LYS A 253 42.84 -17.87 -9.69
C LYS A 253 42.68 -16.40 -10.03
N TYR A 254 42.65 -16.10 -11.33
CA TYR A 254 42.39 -14.76 -11.83
C TYR A 254 40.88 -14.45 -11.75
N LYS A 255 40.53 -13.25 -11.28
CA LYS A 255 39.19 -12.67 -11.30
C LYS A 255 39.24 -11.28 -11.94
N ILE A 256 38.20 -10.95 -12.70
CA ILE A 256 38.00 -9.59 -13.23
C ILE A 256 37.21 -8.83 -12.16
N VAL A 257 37.82 -7.80 -11.56
CA VAL A 257 37.26 -7.07 -10.41
C VAL A 257 36.51 -5.82 -10.82
N LYS A 258 36.86 -5.23 -11.97
CA LYS A 258 36.11 -4.13 -12.57
C LYS A 258 36.02 -4.38 -14.06
N ASN A 259 34.82 -4.51 -14.60
CA ASN A 259 34.61 -4.33 -16.03
C ASN A 259 33.54 -3.24 -16.13
N GLN A 260 33.81 -2.17 -16.86
CA GLN A 260 32.83 -1.10 -17.05
C GLN A 260 31.53 -1.66 -17.69
N ALA A 261 31.66 -2.70 -18.53
CA ALA A 261 30.52 -3.45 -19.04
C ALA A 261 29.72 -4.22 -17.95
N LEU A 262 30.34 -4.63 -16.83
CA LEU A 262 29.64 -5.23 -15.68
C LEU A 262 28.82 -4.21 -14.88
N GLN A 263 29.23 -2.94 -14.86
CA GLN A 263 28.43 -1.84 -14.30
C GLN A 263 27.25 -1.48 -15.20
N ASP A 264 27.39 -1.62 -16.53
CA ASP A 264 26.30 -1.43 -17.49
C ASP A 264 25.22 -2.52 -17.44
N PHE A 265 25.50 -3.67 -16.80
CA PHE A 265 24.58 -4.78 -16.59
C PHE A 265 23.71 -4.62 -15.33
N ASP A 266 23.02 -3.49 -15.22
CA ASP A 266 21.92 -3.34 -14.27
C ASP A 266 20.79 -4.31 -14.67
N GLU A 267 20.51 -5.28 -13.80
CA GLU A 267 19.51 -6.33 -14.06
C GLU A 267 18.07 -5.82 -14.02
N HIS A 268 17.87 -4.60 -13.54
CA HIS A 268 16.61 -3.87 -13.54
C HIS A 268 16.48 -2.88 -14.71
N LYS A 269 17.53 -2.74 -15.54
CA LYS A 269 17.50 -1.92 -16.75
C LYS A 269 16.71 -2.64 -17.85
N SER A 270 15.43 -2.28 -17.96
CA SER A 270 14.56 -2.73 -19.04
C SER A 270 14.79 -1.99 -20.35
N LYS A 271 14.68 -2.72 -21.46
CA LYS A 271 14.83 -2.28 -22.85
C LYS A 271 13.68 -1.37 -23.29
N GLN A 272 12.48 -1.67 -22.83
CA GLN A 272 11.22 -1.05 -23.22
C GLN A 272 10.48 -0.55 -21.97
N ASN A 273 9.91 0.65 -22.07
CA ASN A 273 9.02 1.23 -21.08
C ASN A 273 7.70 1.70 -21.74
N LEU A 274 6.78 2.25 -20.94
CA LEU A 274 5.48 2.69 -21.44
C LEU A 274 5.55 3.82 -22.48
N ILE A 275 6.61 4.64 -22.44
CA ILE A 275 6.83 5.71 -23.39
C ILE A 275 7.20 5.12 -24.75
N ASP A 276 8.01 4.06 -24.77
CA ASP A 276 8.33 3.33 -26.00
C ASP A 276 7.09 2.66 -26.60
N VAL A 277 6.24 2.05 -25.77
CA VAL A 277 4.94 1.49 -26.18
C VAL A 277 4.05 2.56 -26.80
N LYS A 278 3.91 3.74 -26.17
CA LYS A 278 3.16 4.86 -26.75
C LYS A 278 3.73 5.31 -28.08
N ARG A 279 5.06 5.45 -28.19
CA ARG A 279 5.71 5.86 -29.45
C ARG A 279 5.45 4.87 -30.58
N ALA A 280 5.34 3.58 -30.28
CA ALA A 280 5.11 2.54 -31.28
C ALA A 280 3.79 2.70 -32.05
N PHE A 281 2.75 3.30 -31.45
CA PHE A 281 1.46 3.49 -32.12
C PHE A 281 1.02 4.96 -32.30
N ALA A 282 1.61 5.92 -31.59
CA ALA A 282 1.13 7.31 -31.59
C ALA A 282 1.23 8.04 -32.94
N LYS A 283 2.14 7.62 -33.82
CA LYS A 283 2.36 8.22 -35.15
C LYS A 283 2.37 7.22 -36.30
N ALA A 284 2.07 5.96 -36.01
CA ALA A 284 2.19 4.89 -37.00
C ALA A 284 0.96 4.84 -37.91
N SER A 285 1.18 4.64 -39.21
CA SER A 285 0.13 4.27 -40.16
C SER A 285 -0.41 2.87 -39.86
N LYS A 286 -1.55 2.52 -40.47
CA LYS A 286 -2.11 1.17 -40.35
C LYS A 286 -1.09 0.09 -40.75
N GLU A 287 -0.42 0.32 -41.87
CA GLU A 287 0.56 -0.59 -42.45
C GLU A 287 1.78 -0.71 -41.53
N GLU A 288 2.23 0.41 -40.95
CA GLU A 288 3.34 0.40 -39.98
C GLU A 288 2.97 -0.36 -38.70
N LEU A 289 1.76 -0.16 -38.16
CA LEU A 289 1.26 -0.90 -36.99
C LEU A 289 1.25 -2.42 -37.26
N GLN A 290 0.73 -2.84 -38.41
CA GLN A 290 0.69 -4.24 -38.81
C GLN A 290 2.11 -4.81 -38.95
N GLN A 291 3.01 -4.11 -39.64
CA GLN A 291 4.41 -4.53 -39.81
C GLN A 291 5.14 -4.70 -38.47
N ILE A 292 4.94 -3.78 -37.52
CA ILE A 292 5.54 -3.87 -36.18
C ILE A 292 5.06 -5.15 -35.47
N LEU A 293 3.75 -5.40 -35.47
CA LEU A 293 3.18 -6.58 -34.81
C LEU A 293 3.58 -7.88 -35.53
N GLU A 294 3.52 -7.95 -36.86
CA GLU A 294 3.90 -9.13 -37.65
C GLU A 294 5.38 -9.49 -37.45
N LYS A 295 6.26 -8.48 -37.50
CA LYS A 295 7.69 -8.67 -37.22
C LYS A 295 7.89 -9.22 -35.82
N ALA A 296 7.24 -8.66 -34.81
CA ALA A 296 7.36 -9.15 -33.45
C ALA A 296 6.75 -10.56 -33.29
N ASN A 297 5.63 -10.86 -33.95
CA ASN A 297 5.01 -12.18 -33.87
C ASN A 297 5.91 -13.27 -34.48
N SER A 298 6.64 -12.97 -35.55
CA SER A 298 7.65 -13.89 -36.11
C SER A 298 8.77 -14.24 -35.11
N GLN A 299 9.06 -13.33 -34.17
CA GLN A 299 10.11 -13.49 -33.17
C GLN A 299 9.63 -14.14 -31.87
N TYR A 300 8.37 -13.91 -31.48
CA TYR A 300 7.83 -14.29 -30.17
C TYR A 300 6.73 -15.35 -30.22
N ASN A 301 6.03 -15.48 -31.35
CA ASN A 301 4.89 -16.37 -31.54
C ASN A 301 3.84 -16.25 -30.41
N SER A 302 3.40 -15.02 -30.14
CA SER A 302 2.51 -14.68 -29.02
C SER A 302 1.07 -14.57 -29.50
N SER A 303 0.15 -15.31 -28.85
CA SER A 303 -1.28 -15.24 -29.15
C SER A 303 -1.87 -13.85 -28.98
N PHE A 304 -1.30 -13.01 -28.11
CA PHE A 304 -1.74 -11.62 -27.92
C PHE A 304 -1.39 -10.73 -29.11
N ILE A 305 -0.20 -10.96 -29.69
CA ILE A 305 0.24 -10.22 -30.87
C ILE A 305 -0.61 -10.65 -32.07
N ASP A 306 -0.88 -11.95 -32.21
CA ASP A 306 -1.75 -12.49 -33.25
C ASP A 306 -3.19 -11.94 -33.17
N GLU A 307 -3.77 -11.90 -31.97
CA GLU A 307 -5.08 -11.27 -31.72
C GLU A 307 -5.09 -9.79 -32.11
N ALA A 308 -4.02 -9.05 -31.78
CA ALA A 308 -3.88 -7.64 -32.14
C ALA A 308 -3.79 -7.45 -33.66
N ILE A 309 -3.05 -8.30 -34.38
CA ILE A 309 -2.97 -8.29 -35.85
C ILE A 309 -4.35 -8.52 -36.46
N GLY A 310 -5.06 -9.57 -36.03
CA GLY A 310 -6.41 -9.88 -36.47
C GLY A 310 -7.39 -8.72 -36.24
N THR A 311 -7.29 -8.08 -35.07
CA THR A 311 -8.10 -6.90 -34.71
C THR A 311 -7.83 -5.72 -35.64
N LEU A 312 -6.56 -5.42 -35.96
CA LEU A 312 -6.20 -4.34 -36.89
C LEU A 312 -6.65 -4.62 -38.33
N ILE A 313 -6.54 -5.88 -38.79
CA ILE A 313 -7.01 -6.28 -40.12
C ILE A 313 -8.52 -6.07 -40.20
N GLN A 314 -9.28 -6.54 -39.19
CA GLN A 314 -10.73 -6.41 -39.16
C GLN A 314 -11.16 -4.94 -39.07
N ALA A 315 -10.58 -4.18 -38.13
CA ALA A 315 -10.88 -2.75 -37.98
C ALA A 315 -10.53 -1.94 -39.23
N GLY A 316 -9.52 -2.37 -39.96
CA GLY A 316 -9.16 -1.79 -41.24
C GLY A 316 -10.15 -2.06 -42.38
N LYS A 317 -10.90 -3.17 -42.33
CA LYS A 317 -11.98 -3.47 -43.29
C LYS A 317 -13.25 -2.71 -42.96
N ASP A 318 -13.51 -2.54 -41.66
CA ASP A 318 -14.73 -1.92 -41.14
C ASP A 318 -14.63 -0.39 -41.01
N ASN A 319 -13.52 0.23 -41.44
CA ASN A 319 -13.20 1.66 -41.25
C ASN A 319 -13.21 2.12 -39.77
N GLU A 320 -12.81 1.22 -38.86
CA GLU A 320 -12.87 1.41 -37.42
C GLU A 320 -11.52 1.78 -36.78
N LEU A 321 -10.45 1.83 -37.57
CA LEU A 321 -9.09 2.08 -37.05
C LEU A 321 -8.97 3.44 -36.31
N GLY A 322 -9.64 4.49 -36.80
CA GLY A 322 -9.61 5.81 -36.18
C GLY A 322 -10.17 5.82 -34.76
N GLY A 323 -11.23 5.05 -34.50
CA GLY A 323 -11.82 4.90 -33.16
C GLY A 323 -10.88 4.18 -32.19
N ILE A 324 -10.20 3.14 -32.67
CA ILE A 324 -9.18 2.42 -31.89
C ILE A 324 -8.03 3.35 -31.51
N LEU A 325 -7.42 4.04 -32.48
CA LEU A 325 -6.29 4.93 -32.22
C LEU A 325 -6.66 6.09 -31.28
N THR A 326 -7.88 6.62 -31.41
CA THR A 326 -8.39 7.65 -30.49
C THR A 326 -8.45 7.13 -29.06
N THR A 327 -8.92 5.90 -28.87
CA THR A 327 -9.02 5.25 -27.55
C THR A 327 -7.64 4.98 -26.96
N LEU A 328 -6.70 4.45 -27.76
CA LEU A 328 -5.30 4.22 -27.33
C LEU A 328 -4.58 5.51 -26.93
N ASN A 329 -4.77 6.58 -27.71
CA ASN A 329 -4.18 7.89 -27.41
C ASN A 329 -4.77 8.49 -26.13
N LYS A 330 -6.07 8.34 -25.88
CA LYS A 330 -6.70 8.72 -24.61
C LYS A 330 -6.15 7.92 -23.43
N ALA A 331 -6.03 6.60 -23.58
CA ALA A 331 -5.52 5.70 -22.54
C ALA A 331 -4.08 6.03 -22.12
N THR A 332 -3.27 6.54 -23.04
CA THR A 332 -1.86 6.90 -22.80
C THR A 332 -1.62 8.41 -22.77
N ALA A 333 -2.68 9.21 -22.63
CA ALA A 333 -2.60 10.67 -22.64
C ALA A 333 -1.73 11.20 -21.50
N MET A 334 -1.80 10.58 -20.31
CA MET A 334 -1.01 10.97 -19.13
C MET A 334 0.51 10.99 -19.42
N LEU A 335 1.00 10.12 -20.29
CA LEU A 335 2.42 10.06 -20.66
C LEU A 335 2.88 11.26 -21.50
N ALA A 336 2.00 12.20 -21.84
CA ALA A 336 2.37 13.48 -22.43
C ALA A 336 2.94 14.45 -21.38
N ASN A 337 2.59 14.28 -20.09
CA ASN A 337 3.18 15.05 -19.01
C ASN A 337 4.64 14.58 -18.79
N PRO A 338 5.65 15.47 -18.90
CA PRO A 338 7.05 15.09 -18.75
C PRO A 338 7.39 14.46 -17.40
N ALA A 339 6.75 14.87 -16.31
CA ALA A 339 7.00 14.31 -14.98
C ALA A 339 6.50 12.86 -14.89
N ILE A 340 5.30 12.59 -15.40
CA ILE A 340 4.74 11.23 -15.48
C ILE A 340 5.57 10.36 -16.43
N ALA A 341 5.98 10.92 -17.57
CA ALA A 341 6.80 10.22 -18.54
C ALA A 341 8.19 9.89 -17.98
N ASP A 342 8.81 10.77 -17.17
CA ASP A 342 10.07 10.46 -16.51
C ASP A 342 9.90 9.37 -15.44
N PHE A 343 8.82 9.44 -14.66
CA PHE A 343 8.48 8.43 -13.67
C PHE A 343 8.34 7.04 -14.30
N PHE A 344 7.72 6.91 -15.47
CA PHE A 344 7.54 5.59 -16.10
C PHE A 344 8.76 5.06 -16.88
N LYS A 345 9.92 5.72 -16.80
CA LYS A 345 11.17 5.18 -17.38
C LYS A 345 11.71 4.02 -16.54
N SER A 346 12.63 3.25 -17.15
CA SER A 346 13.43 2.27 -16.43
C SER A 346 14.20 2.94 -15.29
N PRO A 347 14.24 2.35 -14.07
CA PRO A 347 15.11 2.82 -13.01
C PRO A 347 16.58 2.89 -13.45
N GLN A 348 17.32 3.84 -12.91
CA GLN A 348 18.78 3.94 -13.00
C GLN A 348 19.43 3.33 -11.75
N GLN A 349 20.75 3.09 -11.81
CA GLN A 349 21.50 2.42 -10.74
C GLN A 349 21.40 3.12 -9.37
N THR A 350 21.20 4.44 -9.36
CA THR A 350 21.03 5.26 -8.15
C THR A 350 19.59 5.32 -7.64
N ASP A 351 18.62 4.86 -8.44
CA ASP A 351 17.21 4.97 -8.10
C ASP A 351 16.80 3.86 -7.13
N ILE A 352 15.83 4.17 -6.27
CA ILE A 352 15.17 3.14 -5.49
C ILE A 352 14.32 2.29 -6.41
N ILE A 353 14.69 1.02 -6.50
CA ILE A 353 13.98 0.03 -7.30
C ILE A 353 12.79 -0.46 -6.50
N LEU A 354 11.59 -0.19 -7.00
CA LEU A 354 10.34 -0.71 -6.46
C LEU A 354 9.87 -1.90 -7.29
N ASP A 355 10.02 -3.12 -6.75
CA ASP A 355 9.37 -4.30 -7.28
C ASP A 355 8.07 -4.56 -6.49
N ILE A 356 6.95 -4.83 -7.18
CA ILE A 356 5.70 -5.25 -6.54
C ILE A 356 5.90 -6.50 -5.68
N LYS A 357 6.86 -7.37 -6.01
CA LYS A 357 7.22 -8.52 -5.17
C LYS A 357 7.67 -8.09 -3.76
N ASP A 358 8.34 -6.94 -3.63
CA ASP A 358 8.78 -6.41 -2.33
C ASP A 358 7.60 -5.97 -1.44
N TYR A 359 6.48 -5.59 -2.06
CA TYR A 359 5.21 -5.34 -1.38
C TYR A 359 4.48 -6.65 -1.03
N LEU A 360 4.59 -7.66 -1.88
CA LEU A 360 3.82 -8.90 -1.71
C LEU A 360 4.45 -9.90 -0.73
N VAL A 361 5.77 -9.91 -0.65
CA VAL A 361 6.57 -10.88 0.12
C VAL A 361 7.51 -10.19 1.09
N GLY A 362 8.03 -9.01 0.73
CA GLY A 362 8.88 -8.19 1.60
C GLY A 362 8.07 -7.36 2.59
N ASN A 363 8.70 -6.40 3.29
CA ASN A 363 8.01 -5.54 4.27
C ASN A 363 7.74 -4.12 3.74
N THR A 364 7.42 -3.99 2.46
CA THR A 364 7.36 -2.68 1.80
C THR A 364 5.96 -2.07 1.87
N ASP A 365 5.88 -0.81 2.31
CA ASP A 365 4.68 0.02 2.14
C ASP A 365 4.86 0.91 0.91
N ILE A 366 3.79 1.16 0.16
CA ILE A 366 3.80 2.03 -1.01
C ILE A 366 2.86 3.21 -0.76
N TYR A 367 3.40 4.42 -0.75
CA TYR A 367 2.64 5.67 -0.66
C TYR A 367 2.61 6.36 -2.01
N ILE A 368 1.45 6.42 -2.65
CA ILE A 368 1.26 7.17 -3.89
C ILE A 368 0.91 8.60 -3.51
N ILE A 369 1.86 9.51 -3.69
CA ILE A 369 1.74 10.90 -3.30
C ILE A 369 1.29 11.73 -4.48
N CYS A 370 0.19 12.46 -4.27
CA CYS A 370 -0.42 13.30 -5.28
C CYS A 370 -0.78 14.67 -4.69
N PRO A 371 -0.49 15.80 -5.36
CA PRO A 371 -1.05 17.09 -4.98
C PRO A 371 -2.58 17.07 -5.04
N GLU A 372 -3.25 17.81 -4.14
CA GLU A 372 -4.72 17.82 -4.06
C GLU A 372 -5.37 18.34 -5.35
N ASP A 373 -4.79 19.38 -5.95
CA ASP A 373 -5.28 20.02 -7.18
C ASP A 373 -5.16 19.13 -8.42
N GLN A 374 -4.32 18.10 -8.35
CA GLN A 374 -4.00 17.22 -9.44
C GLN A 374 -4.66 15.84 -9.32
N LEU A 375 -5.31 15.51 -8.20
CA LEU A 375 -5.78 14.15 -7.90
C LEU A 375 -6.66 13.54 -9.01
N SER A 376 -7.52 14.31 -9.65
CA SER A 376 -8.38 13.83 -10.75
C SER A 376 -7.66 13.47 -12.05
N GLU A 377 -6.40 13.88 -12.22
CA GLU A 377 -5.62 13.67 -13.45
C GLU A 377 -4.79 12.37 -13.43
N TYR A 378 -4.65 11.72 -12.26
CA TYR A 378 -3.79 10.55 -12.06
C TYR A 378 -4.50 9.25 -11.60
N PRO A 379 -5.83 9.04 -11.80
CA PRO A 379 -6.49 7.82 -11.31
C PRO A 379 -5.90 6.54 -11.91
N GLY A 380 -5.32 6.63 -13.12
CA GLY A 380 -4.65 5.50 -13.78
C GLY A 380 -3.44 4.97 -13.03
N ILE A 381 -2.73 5.80 -12.26
CA ILE A 381 -1.52 5.36 -11.54
C ILE A 381 -1.90 4.54 -10.31
N LEU A 382 -2.87 5.02 -9.52
CA LEU A 382 -3.40 4.22 -8.42
C LEU A 382 -4.02 2.93 -8.95
N ALA A 383 -4.81 2.99 -10.03
CA ALA A 383 -5.38 1.81 -10.67
C ALA A 383 -4.29 0.82 -11.13
N LEU A 384 -3.17 1.32 -11.66
CA LEU A 384 -2.03 0.50 -12.07
C LEU A 384 -1.46 -0.28 -10.90
N PHE A 385 -1.09 0.39 -9.79
CA PHE A 385 -0.56 -0.29 -8.60
C PHE A 385 -1.55 -1.30 -8.02
N ILE A 386 -2.83 -0.91 -7.90
CA ILE A 386 -3.88 -1.81 -7.43
C ILE A 386 -3.97 -3.06 -8.31
N ASN A 387 -4.04 -2.90 -9.63
CA ASN A 387 -4.20 -4.02 -10.57
C ASN A 387 -2.95 -4.93 -10.57
N MET A 388 -1.75 -4.35 -10.47
CA MET A 388 -0.49 -5.09 -10.39
C MET A 388 -0.38 -5.89 -9.10
N ILE A 389 -0.70 -5.29 -7.94
CA ILE A 389 -0.72 -5.99 -6.65
C ILE A 389 -1.78 -7.11 -6.67
N ARG A 390 -3.00 -6.80 -7.14
CA ARG A 390 -4.10 -7.78 -7.26
C ARG A 390 -3.67 -9.02 -8.05
N VAL A 391 -3.00 -8.82 -9.18
CA VAL A 391 -2.52 -9.94 -9.99
C VAL A 391 -1.31 -10.60 -9.35
N GLY A 392 -0.35 -9.85 -8.81
CA GLY A 392 0.81 -10.42 -8.14
C GLY A 392 0.45 -11.35 -6.98
N VAL A 393 -0.61 -11.02 -6.20
CA VAL A 393 -1.18 -11.94 -5.19
C VAL A 393 -1.64 -13.27 -5.81
N LYS A 394 -2.05 -13.32 -7.08
CA LYS A 394 -2.37 -14.59 -7.78
C LYS A 394 -1.13 -15.31 -8.30
N LEU A 395 -0.05 -14.57 -8.58
CA LEU A 395 1.15 -15.10 -9.24
C LEU A 395 2.17 -15.72 -8.28
N ILE A 396 2.23 -15.25 -7.03
CA ILE A 396 3.20 -15.72 -6.03
C ILE A 396 2.73 -17.05 -5.39
N ASP A 397 3.64 -17.85 -4.83
CA ASP A 397 3.28 -19.04 -4.05
C ASP A 397 2.51 -18.64 -2.79
N ARG A 398 1.49 -19.41 -2.41
CA ARG A 398 0.68 -19.16 -1.22
C ARG A 398 1.49 -19.18 0.08
N ARG A 399 2.64 -19.87 0.10
CA ARG A 399 3.54 -19.96 1.27
C ARG A 399 4.38 -18.70 1.48
N ASP A 400 4.60 -17.92 0.43
CA ASP A 400 5.49 -16.76 0.45
C ASP A 400 4.72 -15.44 0.63
N LYS A 401 3.38 -15.48 0.51
CA LYS A 401 2.53 -14.29 0.62
C LYS A 401 2.33 -13.88 2.07
N HIS A 402 2.19 -12.58 2.27
CA HIS A 402 1.53 -12.08 3.49
C HIS A 402 0.09 -12.56 3.57
N ASP A 403 -0.37 -12.74 4.80
CA ASP A 403 -1.77 -13.10 5.10
C ASP A 403 -2.72 -11.96 4.71
N GLU A 404 -2.29 -10.70 4.86
CA GLU A 404 -3.11 -9.51 4.67
C GLU A 404 -2.36 -8.38 3.94
N TYR A 405 -3.08 -7.64 3.09
CA TYR A 405 -2.63 -6.46 2.36
C TYR A 405 -3.64 -5.33 2.56
N LEU A 406 -3.20 -4.20 3.11
CA LEU A 406 -4.09 -3.11 3.48
C LEU A 406 -4.05 -1.98 2.45
N PHE A 407 -5.19 -1.65 1.85
CA PHE A 407 -5.33 -0.52 0.94
C PHE A 407 -6.01 0.64 1.67
N ILE A 408 -5.29 1.73 1.87
CA ILE A 408 -5.78 2.96 2.52
C ILE A 408 -5.95 4.02 1.44
N LEU A 409 -7.18 4.23 1.00
CA LEU A 409 -7.47 5.13 -0.11
C LEU A 409 -8.16 6.38 0.40
N ASP A 410 -7.33 7.37 0.76
CA ASP A 410 -7.84 8.67 1.19
C ASP A 410 -8.42 9.45 0.01
N GLU A 411 -9.48 10.20 0.29
CA GLU A 411 -10.24 11.02 -0.67
C GLU A 411 -10.57 10.35 -2.02
N ILE A 412 -10.81 9.04 -2.03
CA ILE A 412 -11.03 8.25 -3.25
C ILE A 412 -12.16 8.80 -4.14
N GLY A 413 -13.15 9.47 -3.56
CA GLY A 413 -14.23 10.11 -4.33
C GLY A 413 -13.77 11.22 -5.29
N GLN A 414 -12.57 11.78 -5.12
CA GLN A 414 -11.98 12.74 -6.06
C GLN A 414 -11.38 12.06 -7.30
N LEU A 415 -10.97 10.79 -7.17
CA LEU A 415 -10.46 9.97 -8.29
C LEU A 415 -11.59 9.47 -9.21
N GLY A 416 -12.85 9.64 -8.79
CA GLY A 416 -14.02 9.18 -9.54
C GLY A 416 -14.30 7.69 -9.35
N TYR A 417 -14.89 7.06 -10.37
CA TYR A 417 -15.17 5.63 -10.36
C TYR A 417 -13.89 4.85 -10.67
N LEU A 418 -13.47 4.00 -9.74
CA LEU A 418 -12.31 3.11 -9.90
C LEU A 418 -12.77 1.64 -9.91
N PRO A 419 -12.93 1.00 -11.10
CA PRO A 419 -13.40 -0.39 -11.20
C PRO A 419 -12.57 -1.41 -10.41
N SER A 420 -11.27 -1.12 -10.26
CA SER A 420 -10.34 -1.98 -9.52
C SER A 420 -10.76 -2.18 -8.06
N ILE A 421 -11.46 -1.21 -7.46
CA ILE A 421 -12.00 -1.32 -6.09
C ILE A 421 -13.10 -2.37 -6.01
N GLU A 422 -14.09 -2.31 -6.89
CA GLU A 422 -15.16 -3.31 -6.93
C GLU A 422 -14.63 -4.71 -7.27
N THR A 423 -13.52 -4.77 -8.03
CA THR A 423 -12.88 -6.06 -8.29
C THR A 423 -12.23 -6.61 -7.03
N ILE A 424 -11.58 -5.78 -6.21
CA ILE A 424 -11.03 -6.23 -4.92
C ILE A 424 -12.16 -6.70 -4.01
N ASP A 425 -13.25 -5.94 -3.91
CA ASP A 425 -14.45 -6.31 -3.14
C ASP A 425 -14.95 -7.72 -3.50
N SER A 426 -14.90 -8.08 -4.79
CA SER A 426 -15.38 -9.38 -5.29
C SER A 426 -14.45 -10.56 -4.98
N ILE A 427 -13.14 -10.30 -4.92
CA ILE A 427 -12.12 -11.31 -4.59
C ILE A 427 -12.00 -11.45 -3.06
N GLY A 428 -12.24 -10.35 -2.35
CA GLY A 428 -12.48 -10.28 -0.92
C GLY A 428 -11.29 -10.67 -0.03
N ARG A 429 -11.64 -10.89 1.24
CA ARG A 429 -10.74 -11.29 2.33
C ARG A 429 -10.02 -12.62 2.06
N ASP A 430 -10.54 -13.48 1.18
CA ASP A 430 -9.92 -14.77 0.84
C ASP A 430 -8.54 -14.62 0.17
N ALA A 431 -8.31 -13.50 -0.52
CA ALA A 431 -7.01 -13.15 -1.08
C ALA A 431 -6.15 -12.28 -0.14
N GLY A 432 -6.63 -12.00 1.07
CA GLY A 432 -5.95 -11.17 2.07
C GLY A 432 -6.14 -9.67 1.90
N PHE A 433 -6.97 -9.20 0.96
CA PHE A 433 -7.18 -7.76 0.78
C PHE A 433 -8.08 -7.17 1.87
N ILE A 434 -7.60 -6.10 2.49
CA ILE A 434 -8.37 -5.24 3.40
C ILE A 434 -8.41 -3.82 2.84
N GLN A 435 -9.58 -3.17 2.89
CA GLN A 435 -9.81 -1.85 2.31
C GLN A 435 -10.27 -0.86 3.36
N HIS A 436 -9.55 0.25 3.47
CA HIS A 436 -9.94 1.44 4.24
C HIS A 436 -10.20 2.58 3.27
N LEU A 437 -11.47 2.89 3.00
CA LEU A 437 -11.88 3.86 1.99
C LEU A 437 -12.50 5.11 2.62
N TYR A 438 -12.07 6.29 2.18
CA TYR A 438 -12.50 7.56 2.76
C TYR A 438 -13.27 8.41 1.75
N PHE A 439 -14.59 8.52 1.96
CA PHE A 439 -15.51 9.29 1.14
C PHE A 439 -15.94 10.59 1.83
N GLN A 440 -16.35 11.58 1.04
CA GLN A 440 -16.93 12.84 1.54
C GLN A 440 -18.45 12.77 1.74
N SER A 441 -19.12 11.92 0.95
CA SER A 441 -20.58 11.74 0.98
C SER A 441 -21.01 10.42 0.36
N MET A 442 -22.26 10.02 0.60
CA MET A 442 -22.90 8.91 -0.09
C MET A 442 -23.00 9.12 -1.60
N ASP A 443 -23.15 10.36 -2.09
CA ASP A 443 -23.15 10.64 -3.53
C ASP A 443 -21.87 10.19 -4.23
N GLN A 444 -20.71 10.28 -3.57
CA GLN A 444 -19.45 9.77 -4.14
C GLN A 444 -19.45 8.24 -4.23
N ILE A 445 -20.00 7.56 -3.23
CA ILE A 445 -20.16 6.09 -3.22
C ILE A 445 -21.17 5.68 -4.31
N ASN A 446 -22.25 6.44 -4.50
CA ASN A 446 -23.28 6.16 -5.49
C ASN A 446 -22.80 6.24 -6.95
N LYS A 447 -21.60 6.79 -7.21
CA LYS A 447 -20.95 6.75 -8.53
C LYS A 447 -20.42 5.36 -8.90
N TYR A 448 -20.17 4.50 -7.90
CA TYR A 448 -19.78 3.12 -8.11
C TYR A 448 -20.96 2.31 -8.68
N GLN A 449 -20.66 1.31 -9.49
CA GLN A 449 -21.64 0.47 -10.16
C GLN A 449 -22.29 -0.49 -9.17
N ASN A 450 -21.51 -1.05 -8.25
CA ASN A 450 -22.01 -1.91 -7.19
C ASN A 450 -22.79 -1.11 -6.14
N LYS A 451 -24.11 -1.01 -6.29
CA LYS A 451 -24.99 -0.34 -5.32
C LYS A 451 -25.03 -1.00 -3.94
N ASN A 452 -24.51 -2.22 -3.80
CA ASN A 452 -24.38 -2.93 -2.54
C ASN A 452 -22.96 -2.89 -1.97
N MET A 453 -22.06 -2.03 -2.48
CA MET A 453 -20.66 -1.94 -2.06
C MET A 453 -20.51 -1.88 -0.52
N LEU A 454 -21.33 -1.10 0.17
CA LEU A 454 -21.30 -0.98 1.63
C LEU A 454 -21.45 -2.32 2.39
N LYS A 455 -22.10 -3.34 1.81
CA LYS A 455 -22.26 -4.65 2.44
C LYS A 455 -20.95 -5.44 2.53
N ASN A 456 -19.94 -5.06 1.75
CA ASN A 456 -18.62 -5.68 1.78
C ASN A 456 -17.72 -5.15 2.92
N PHE A 457 -18.20 -4.14 3.66
CA PHE A 457 -17.47 -3.48 4.73
C PHE A 457 -18.06 -3.85 6.08
N GLU A 458 -17.25 -4.43 6.96
CA GLU A 458 -17.69 -4.77 8.31
C GLU A 458 -17.89 -3.51 9.17
N ILE A 459 -17.10 -2.47 8.92
CA ILE A 459 -17.14 -1.20 9.65
C ILE A 459 -17.52 -0.05 8.68
N ILE A 460 -18.65 0.61 8.95
CA ILE A 460 -19.05 1.83 8.23
C ILE A 460 -19.12 2.98 9.23
N ARG A 461 -18.27 3.99 9.04
CA ARG A 461 -18.15 5.14 9.92
C ARG A 461 -18.79 6.36 9.26
N PHE A 462 -19.67 7.03 10.00
CA PHE A 462 -20.31 8.27 9.58
C PHE A 462 -19.95 9.39 10.55
N PHE A 463 -19.38 10.45 10.00
CA PHE A 463 -19.14 11.69 10.74
C PHE A 463 -20.29 12.67 10.52
N ARG A 464 -20.29 13.76 11.30
CA ARG A 464 -21.26 14.85 11.12
C ARG A 464 -21.32 15.28 9.66
N THR A 465 -22.54 15.35 9.13
CA THR A 465 -22.78 15.74 7.74
C THR A 465 -24.07 16.56 7.63
N SER A 466 -24.14 17.37 6.58
CA SER A 466 -25.35 18.09 6.18
C SER A 466 -25.85 17.64 4.80
N GLU A 467 -25.18 16.66 4.20
CA GLU A 467 -25.47 16.16 2.86
C GLU A 467 -26.76 15.30 2.91
N PRO A 468 -27.81 15.68 2.16
CA PRO A 468 -29.13 15.05 2.26
C PRO A 468 -29.16 13.53 2.05
N GLU A 469 -28.41 13.00 1.09
CA GLU A 469 -28.38 11.57 0.77
C GLU A 469 -27.72 10.75 1.88
N THR A 470 -26.61 11.24 2.43
CA THR A 470 -25.94 10.64 3.59
C THR A 470 -26.85 10.63 4.82
N ILE A 471 -27.59 11.72 5.04
CA ILE A 471 -28.58 11.82 6.13
C ILE A 471 -29.70 10.79 5.94
N ARG A 472 -30.27 10.71 4.72
CA ARG A 472 -31.33 9.74 4.40
C ARG A 472 -30.85 8.31 4.61
N HIS A 473 -29.63 8.00 4.18
CA HIS A 473 -29.04 6.68 4.35
C HIS A 473 -28.87 6.33 5.83
N LEU A 474 -28.29 7.23 6.65
CA LEU A 474 -28.13 7.05 8.09
C LEU A 474 -29.45 6.83 8.83
N ASN A 475 -30.47 7.63 8.52
CA ASN A 475 -31.80 7.49 9.11
C ASN A 475 -32.43 6.14 8.73
N TYR A 476 -32.32 5.74 7.46
CA TYR A 476 -32.81 4.45 6.96
C TYR A 476 -32.15 3.25 7.65
N ILE A 477 -30.81 3.22 7.74
CA ILE A 477 -30.10 2.11 8.39
C ILE A 477 -30.27 2.10 9.91
N GLY A 478 -30.52 3.25 10.53
CA GLY A 478 -30.83 3.36 11.95
C GLY A 478 -32.15 2.68 12.32
N GLY A 479 -33.12 2.65 11.39
CA GLY A 479 -34.43 2.06 11.60
C GLY A 479 -35.26 2.80 12.67
N LYS A 480 -36.32 2.12 13.14
CA LYS A 480 -37.26 2.68 14.11
C LYS A 480 -37.19 1.97 15.45
N GLN A 481 -37.34 2.75 16.51
CA GLN A 481 -37.50 2.30 17.89
C GLN A 481 -38.90 2.62 18.40
N THR A 482 -39.41 1.78 19.29
CA THR A 482 -40.69 2.00 19.96
C THR A 482 -40.44 2.70 21.30
N ILE A 483 -41.07 3.85 21.53
CA ILE A 483 -41.07 4.53 22.82
C ILE A 483 -42.49 4.50 23.39
N GLN A 484 -42.60 4.29 24.70
CA GLN A 484 -43.84 4.46 25.45
C GLN A 484 -43.93 5.90 25.95
N GLU A 485 -44.95 6.63 25.53
CA GLU A 485 -45.29 7.94 26.07
C GLU A 485 -46.38 7.80 27.14
N ASP A 486 -46.04 8.15 28.37
CA ASP A 486 -46.99 8.25 29.47
C ASP A 486 -47.65 9.64 29.45
N HIS A 487 -48.85 9.74 28.87
CA HIS A 487 -49.64 10.95 28.98
C HIS A 487 -50.45 10.94 30.29
N GLN A 488 -50.06 11.81 31.22
CA GLN A 488 -50.88 12.15 32.37
C GLN A 488 -51.70 13.40 32.07
N SER A 489 -53.00 13.23 31.83
CA SER A 489 -53.95 14.34 31.78
C SER A 489 -54.52 14.59 33.17
N ILE A 490 -54.31 15.80 33.70
CA ILE A 490 -54.94 16.26 34.95
C ILE A 490 -56.02 17.24 34.55
N SER A 491 -57.29 16.82 34.58
CA SER A 491 -58.41 17.75 34.49
C SER A 491 -58.66 18.36 35.89
N LYS A 492 -58.76 19.69 35.96
CA LYS A 492 -59.26 20.41 37.15
C LYS A 492 -60.58 21.07 36.78
N ASN A 493 -61.68 20.49 37.25
CA ASN A 493 -62.97 21.16 37.24
C ASN A 493 -63.06 22.12 38.43
N ASN A 494 -63.47 23.37 38.16
CA ASN A 494 -63.58 24.44 39.17
C ASN A 494 -64.92 24.48 39.91
N SER A 495 -65.70 23.40 39.90
CA SER A 495 -66.97 23.34 40.63
C SER A 495 -67.28 21.92 41.10
N SER A 496 -67.43 21.79 42.43
CA SER A 496 -67.87 20.62 43.21
C SER A 496 -66.85 19.48 43.49
N LEU A 497 -66.56 19.34 44.79
CA LEU A 497 -66.17 18.18 45.59
C LEU A 497 -65.70 16.87 44.88
N LEU A 498 -64.43 16.51 45.17
CA LEU A 498 -63.89 15.16 45.42
C LEU A 498 -63.93 14.10 44.30
N TYR A 499 -63.37 14.38 43.11
CA TYR A 499 -62.77 13.31 42.29
C TYR A 499 -61.62 13.84 41.43
N LYS A 500 -60.38 13.39 41.71
CA LYS A 500 -59.21 13.64 40.84
C LYS A 500 -59.15 12.50 39.83
N GLN A 501 -59.75 12.68 38.65
CA GLN A 501 -59.58 11.74 37.54
C GLN A 501 -58.19 11.94 36.92
N VAL A 502 -57.32 10.95 37.13
CA VAL A 502 -56.06 10.81 36.38
C VAL A 502 -56.32 9.74 35.33
N THR A 503 -56.47 10.15 34.08
CA THR A 503 -56.53 9.21 32.95
C THR A 503 -55.11 9.01 32.46
N SER A 504 -54.55 7.81 32.70
CA SER A 504 -53.29 7.38 32.10
C SER A 504 -53.61 6.71 30.79
N SER A 505 -53.01 7.18 29.69
CA SER A 505 -53.10 6.49 28.41
C SER A 505 -51.69 6.16 27.94
N ASP A 506 -51.39 4.87 27.86
CA ASP A 506 -50.09 4.38 27.39
C ASP A 506 -50.15 4.35 25.86
N ARG A 507 -49.36 5.21 25.21
CA ARG A 507 -49.23 5.21 23.75
C ARG A 507 -47.83 4.79 23.37
N GLU A 508 -47.75 3.77 22.52
CA GLU A 508 -46.52 3.40 21.84
C GLU A 508 -46.38 4.19 20.55
N VAL A 509 -45.27 4.91 20.40
CA VAL A 509 -44.94 5.71 19.22
C VAL A 509 -43.67 5.18 18.57
N ALA A 510 -43.69 5.08 17.24
CA ALA A 510 -42.52 4.74 16.44
C ALA A 510 -41.69 5.99 16.17
N ILE A 511 -40.46 6.06 16.66
CA ILE A 511 -39.52 7.14 16.33
C ILE A 511 -38.28 6.57 15.64
N ASP A 512 -37.62 7.38 14.83
CA ASP A 512 -36.37 6.97 14.22
C ASP A 512 -35.27 6.87 15.30
N LEU A 513 -34.44 5.83 15.24
CA LEU A 513 -33.30 5.69 16.16
C LEU A 513 -32.29 6.83 15.95
N ILE A 514 -32.11 7.23 14.69
CA ILE A 514 -31.23 8.33 14.28
C ILE A 514 -32.09 9.41 13.59
N PRO A 515 -32.66 10.36 14.35
CA PRO A 515 -33.38 11.48 13.78
C PRO A 515 -32.49 12.36 12.90
N VAL A 516 -33.06 12.96 11.86
CA VAL A 516 -32.33 13.85 10.94
C VAL A 516 -31.60 14.99 11.67
N ASP A 517 -32.23 15.58 12.68
CA ASP A 517 -31.65 16.69 13.44
C ASP A 517 -30.47 16.24 14.30
N MET A 518 -30.49 15.01 14.82
CA MET A 518 -29.35 14.42 15.54
C MET A 518 -28.13 14.30 14.62
N ILE A 519 -28.32 13.89 13.37
CA ILE A 519 -27.20 13.74 12.41
C ILE A 519 -26.55 15.10 12.13
N ARG A 520 -27.37 16.14 11.96
CA ARG A 520 -26.90 17.51 11.69
C ARG A 520 -26.19 18.15 12.89
N THR A 521 -26.64 17.82 14.10
CA THR A 521 -26.14 18.38 15.37
C THR A 521 -25.13 17.47 16.08
N LEU A 522 -24.74 16.35 15.46
CA LEU A 522 -23.75 15.42 16.01
C LEU A 522 -22.45 16.19 16.34
N PRO A 523 -21.93 16.09 17.57
CA PRO A 523 -20.67 16.75 17.94
C PRO A 523 -19.51 16.34 17.01
N ASP A 524 -18.56 17.26 16.77
CA ASP A 524 -17.44 16.99 15.86
C ASP A 524 -16.48 15.92 16.39
N ASP A 525 -16.41 15.73 17.71
CA ASP A 525 -15.66 14.67 18.39
C ASP A 525 -16.43 13.35 18.48
N GLU A 526 -17.66 13.26 17.94
CA GLU A 526 -18.47 12.05 17.91
C GLU A 526 -18.67 11.52 16.48
N GLN A 527 -19.03 10.24 16.40
CA GLN A 527 -19.31 9.53 15.15
C GLN A 527 -20.38 8.45 15.37
N ILE A 528 -21.00 8.03 14.28
CA ILE A 528 -21.83 6.82 14.23
C ILE A 528 -21.04 5.73 13.50
N ILE A 529 -20.93 4.56 14.10
CA ILE A 529 -20.32 3.37 13.51
C ILE A 529 -21.40 2.32 13.32
N VAL A 530 -21.46 1.75 12.13
CA VAL A 530 -22.21 0.53 11.86
C VAL A 530 -21.21 -0.61 11.85
N PHE A 531 -21.38 -1.57 12.75
CA PHE A 531 -20.55 -2.77 12.82
C PHE A 531 -21.43 -4.01 12.77
N ASN A 532 -21.34 -4.82 11.71
CA ASN A 532 -22.16 -6.02 11.53
C ASN A 532 -23.68 -5.77 11.76
N GLY A 533 -24.18 -4.63 11.28
CA GLY A 533 -25.58 -4.19 11.42
C GLY A 533 -25.94 -3.55 12.76
N GLN A 534 -25.01 -3.48 13.71
CA GLN A 534 -25.20 -2.82 15.01
C GLN A 534 -24.80 -1.34 14.91
N ILE A 535 -25.64 -0.47 15.46
CA ILE A 535 -25.42 0.98 15.42
C ILE A 535 -24.76 1.44 16.71
N ILE A 536 -23.58 2.01 16.61
CA ILE A 536 -22.75 2.44 17.74
C ILE A 536 -22.56 3.96 17.64
N ARG A 537 -22.98 4.71 18.65
CA ARG A 537 -22.61 6.12 18.81
C ARG A 537 -21.42 6.20 19.75
N CYS A 538 -20.32 6.81 19.31
CA CYS A 538 -19.09 6.87 20.10
C CYS A 538 -18.27 8.11 19.79
N LYS A 539 -17.25 8.37 20.62
CA LYS A 539 -16.26 9.41 20.38
C LYS A 539 -15.24 8.96 19.34
N LYS A 540 -14.73 9.92 18.58
CA LYS A 540 -13.55 9.75 17.74
C LYS A 540 -12.30 9.68 18.61
N VAL A 541 -11.32 8.91 18.15
CA VAL A 541 -9.98 8.86 18.76
C VAL A 541 -9.04 9.60 17.83
N TYR A 542 -8.54 10.75 18.29
CA TYR A 542 -7.54 11.54 17.58
C TYR A 542 -6.15 11.07 17.98
N TYR A 543 -5.33 10.62 17.03
CA TYR A 543 -4.02 10.04 17.35
C TYR A 543 -3.14 10.99 18.18
N TYR A 544 -3.21 12.29 17.92
CA TYR A 544 -2.38 13.31 18.58
C TYR A 544 -2.87 13.72 19.99
N GLN A 545 -4.08 13.33 20.38
CA GLN A 545 -4.62 13.56 21.73
C GLN A 545 -4.51 12.32 22.62
N ASP A 546 -4.31 11.15 22.01
CA ASP A 546 -4.43 9.87 22.69
C ASP A 546 -3.08 9.31 23.13
N LYS A 547 -3.02 8.84 24.38
CA LYS A 547 -1.80 8.35 25.03
C LYS A 547 -1.18 7.13 24.33
N LYS A 548 -1.98 6.30 23.63
CA LYS A 548 -1.51 5.09 22.93
C LYS A 548 -0.56 5.41 21.77
N TYR A 549 -0.74 6.57 21.14
CA TYR A 549 0.03 6.99 19.96
C TYR A 549 1.02 8.11 20.25
N LYS A 550 1.13 8.56 21.50
CA LYS A 550 2.15 9.51 21.90
C LYS A 550 3.53 8.99 21.46
N ASN A 551 4.31 9.84 20.81
CA ASN A 551 5.64 9.54 20.26
C ASN A 551 5.67 8.48 19.12
N LYS A 552 4.53 8.19 18.49
CA LYS A 552 4.45 7.28 17.32
C LYS A 552 4.14 8.01 16.02
N TYR A 553 4.23 9.34 15.96
CA TYR A 553 3.89 10.09 14.75
C TYR A 553 4.86 11.25 14.52
N GLY A 554 5.08 11.58 13.25
CA GLY A 554 5.85 12.72 12.77
C GLY A 554 5.03 14.00 12.68
N ILE A 555 5.57 15.02 12.01
CA ILE A 555 4.88 16.31 11.84
C ILE A 555 3.66 16.13 10.94
N ASN A 556 2.53 16.68 11.39
CA ASN A 556 1.36 16.89 10.55
C ASN A 556 1.28 18.36 10.11
N TYR A 557 1.53 18.62 8.83
CA TYR A 557 1.57 19.98 8.27
C TYR A 557 0.19 20.59 7.99
N SER A 558 -0.89 19.81 8.02
CA SER A 558 -2.27 20.27 7.78
C SER A 558 -2.87 21.04 8.98
N TYR A 559 -2.25 20.97 10.16
CA TYR A 559 -2.79 21.52 11.42
C TYR A 559 -1.96 22.68 12.03
N ARG A 560 -1.43 23.58 11.19
CA ARG A 560 -0.58 24.74 11.58
C ARG A 560 -1.14 25.72 12.64
N GLY A 561 -2.34 25.52 13.20
CA GLY A 561 -3.00 26.42 14.16
C GLY A 561 -2.93 26.03 15.64
N SER A 562 -2.38 24.86 16.00
CA SER A 562 -2.42 24.36 17.38
C SER A 562 -1.06 24.52 18.08
N LYS A 563 -0.99 25.32 19.16
CA LYS A 563 0.21 25.53 20.01
C LYS A 563 0.76 24.26 20.71
N HIS A 564 0.26 23.08 20.34
CA HIS A 564 0.66 21.76 20.87
C HIS A 564 1.26 20.84 19.80
N LEU A 565 1.60 21.39 18.63
CA LEU A 565 2.48 20.70 17.70
C LEU A 565 3.84 20.57 18.40
N CYS A 566 4.17 19.35 18.84
CA CYS A 566 5.54 19.02 19.13
C CYS A 566 6.37 19.46 17.93
N GLN A 567 7.55 20.03 18.21
CA GLN A 567 8.57 20.23 17.19
C GLN A 567 8.72 18.97 16.33
N PRO A 568 9.27 19.07 15.10
CA PRO A 568 9.71 17.89 14.36
C PRO A 568 10.16 16.83 15.32
N TYR A 569 9.66 15.61 15.12
CA TYR A 569 10.31 14.48 15.72
C TYR A 569 11.72 14.47 15.13
N ASN A 570 12.62 15.24 15.75
CA ASN A 570 14.06 15.24 15.59
C ASN A 570 14.51 13.89 16.14
N ARG A 571 14.05 12.79 15.54
CA ARG A 571 14.50 11.43 15.88
C ARG A 571 15.55 10.94 14.89
N ILE A 572 15.94 11.76 13.92
CA ILE A 572 17.29 11.69 13.38
C ILE A 572 18.26 12.23 14.45
N ASP A 573 17.96 13.38 15.10
CA ASP A 573 18.84 13.95 16.14
C ASP A 573 18.67 13.39 17.58
N ASN A 574 17.56 12.70 17.89
CA ASN A 574 17.33 12.10 19.22
C ASN A 574 17.46 10.58 19.25
N TYR A 575 17.61 9.88 18.10
CA TYR A 575 18.22 8.54 18.14
C TYR A 575 19.69 8.63 18.56
N ILE A 576 20.31 9.79 18.33
CA ILE A 576 21.68 10.11 18.71
C ILE A 576 21.84 10.31 20.23
N ASN A 577 20.78 10.58 21.01
CA ASN A 577 20.92 11.04 22.41
C ASN A 577 20.15 10.27 23.51
N GLU A 578 19.35 9.25 23.19
CA GLU A 578 18.72 8.38 24.22
C GLU A 578 18.90 6.89 23.90
N ILE A 579 20.16 6.48 23.74
CA ILE A 579 20.58 5.12 24.08
C ILE A 579 20.66 5.08 25.61
N PRO A 580 20.13 4.04 26.30
CA PRO A 580 20.32 3.90 27.73
C PRO A 580 21.81 4.03 28.04
N GLN A 581 22.19 4.95 28.93
CA GLN A 581 23.54 5.05 29.47
C GLN A 581 23.85 3.86 30.40
N GLU A 582 23.76 2.64 29.88
CA GLU A 582 24.49 1.49 30.39
C GLU A 582 25.64 1.28 29.42
N SER A 583 26.74 2.03 29.65
CA SER A 583 28.08 1.85 29.08
C SER A 583 28.16 0.97 27.81
N SER A 584 27.77 1.50 26.66
CA SER A 584 28.07 0.88 25.37
C SER A 584 29.58 1.02 25.11
N SER A 585 30.26 -0.11 25.00
CA SER A 585 31.72 -0.17 24.81
C SER A 585 32.05 -0.48 23.35
N LEU A 586 33.26 -0.19 22.89
CA LEU A 586 33.76 -0.66 21.58
C LEU A 586 33.61 -2.19 21.41
N GLU A 587 33.58 -2.92 22.53
CA GLU A 587 33.33 -4.36 22.61
C GLU A 587 31.94 -4.76 22.09
N ASP A 588 30.92 -3.90 22.20
CA ASP A 588 29.56 -4.19 21.72
C ASP A 588 29.46 -4.07 20.20
N ILE A 589 30.19 -3.11 19.60
CA ILE A 589 30.35 -3.03 18.15
C ILE A 589 31.07 -4.29 17.65
N GLN A 590 32.15 -4.69 18.32
CA GLN A 590 32.91 -5.89 17.98
C GLN A 590 32.03 -7.16 18.04
N LYS A 591 31.23 -7.32 19.11
CA LYS A 591 30.26 -8.43 19.25
C LYS A 591 29.18 -8.41 18.17
N SER A 592 28.68 -7.23 17.80
CA SER A 592 27.68 -7.11 16.73
C SER A 592 28.26 -7.51 15.37
N LEU A 593 29.48 -7.06 15.04
CA LEU A 593 30.18 -7.44 13.82
C LEU A 593 30.45 -8.95 13.79
N ALA A 594 30.93 -9.51 14.91
CA ALA A 594 31.14 -10.94 15.10
C ALA A 594 29.86 -11.78 14.87
N ASN A 595 28.75 -11.38 15.47
CA ASN A 595 27.48 -12.08 15.33
C ASN A 595 26.94 -11.99 13.90
N MET A 596 27.09 -10.84 13.23
CA MET A 596 26.70 -10.67 11.83
C MET A 596 27.50 -11.58 10.89
N ILE A 597 28.78 -11.80 11.17
CA ILE A 597 29.61 -12.79 10.46
C ILE A 597 29.06 -14.21 10.65
N ILE A 598 28.76 -14.59 11.91
CA ILE A 598 28.26 -15.93 12.25
C ILE A 598 26.89 -16.21 11.62
N THR A 599 26.00 -15.22 11.60
CA THR A 599 24.64 -15.34 11.07
C THR A 599 24.53 -15.20 9.54
N GLY A 600 25.61 -14.81 8.85
CA GLY A 600 25.60 -14.59 7.40
C GLY A 600 24.74 -13.40 6.97
N ASN A 601 24.81 -12.28 7.70
CA ASN A 601 24.01 -11.09 7.46
C ASN A 601 24.40 -10.37 6.15
N ASP A 602 23.41 -9.97 5.35
CA ASP A 602 23.59 -9.32 4.04
C ASP A 602 24.36 -7.99 4.09
N MET A 603 24.49 -7.37 5.27
CA MET A 603 25.32 -6.17 5.47
C MET A 603 26.83 -6.46 5.44
N ILE A 604 27.26 -7.72 5.57
CA ILE A 604 28.66 -8.14 5.53
C ILE A 604 28.94 -8.88 4.23
N VAL A 605 29.97 -8.41 3.53
CA VAL A 605 30.43 -9.02 2.29
C VAL A 605 31.61 -9.92 2.59
N ALA A 606 31.49 -11.22 2.29
CA ALA A 606 32.60 -12.15 2.36
C ALA A 606 33.37 -12.16 1.03
N ILE A 607 34.63 -11.73 1.04
CA ILE A 607 35.50 -11.71 -0.14
C ILE A 607 36.78 -12.49 0.19
N SER A 608 37.03 -13.58 -0.54
CA SER A 608 38.26 -14.39 -0.38
C SER A 608 38.50 -14.90 1.05
N GLY A 609 37.43 -15.24 1.79
CA GLY A 609 37.52 -15.74 3.17
C GLY A 609 37.71 -14.66 4.24
N LEU A 610 37.72 -13.39 3.84
CA LEU A 610 37.76 -12.23 4.72
C LEU A 610 36.41 -11.52 4.71
N PHE A 611 36.05 -10.88 5.83
CA PHE A 611 34.76 -10.21 6.01
C PHE A 611 34.93 -8.70 5.88
N TYR A 612 34.05 -8.07 5.11
CA TYR A 612 34.07 -6.64 4.85
C TYR A 612 32.70 -6.03 5.14
N ILE A 613 32.72 -4.75 5.52
CA ILE A 613 31.51 -3.95 5.73
C ILE A 613 31.69 -2.59 5.07
N ASN A 614 30.68 -2.11 4.35
CA ASN A 614 30.77 -0.78 3.74
C ASN A 614 30.59 0.31 4.81
N LEU A 615 31.06 1.52 4.51
CA LEU A 615 31.02 2.63 5.45
C LEU A 615 29.59 2.92 5.90
N ALA A 616 28.60 2.90 5.00
CA ALA A 616 27.20 3.16 5.36
C ALA A 616 26.66 2.16 6.39
N ASN A 617 26.93 0.87 6.20
CA ASN A 617 26.54 -0.21 7.11
C ASN A 617 27.35 -0.16 8.42
N LEU A 618 28.64 0.17 8.35
CA LEU A 618 29.49 0.35 9.54
C LEU A 618 29.01 1.54 10.37
N LYS A 619 28.73 2.68 9.72
CA LYS A 619 28.10 3.85 10.35
C LYS A 619 26.75 3.46 10.96
N HIS A 620 25.90 2.72 10.22
CA HIS A 620 24.63 2.21 10.74
C HIS A 620 24.79 1.30 11.97
N ILE A 621 25.86 0.50 12.09
CA ILE A 621 26.14 -0.29 13.30
C ILE A 621 26.62 0.61 14.44
N ILE A 622 27.55 1.54 14.17
CA ILE A 622 28.09 2.46 15.18
C ILE A 622 26.98 3.36 15.74
N LEU A 623 26.07 3.83 14.88
CA LEU A 623 24.90 4.63 15.22
C LEU A 623 23.88 3.91 16.10
N LYS A 624 24.00 2.58 16.29
CA LYS A 624 23.21 1.86 17.32
C LYS A 624 23.72 2.12 18.74
N TYR A 625 24.97 2.56 18.88
CA TYR A 625 25.70 2.63 20.16
C TYR A 625 26.30 4.01 20.46
N TYR A 626 26.56 4.84 19.44
CA TYR A 626 27.24 6.14 19.53
C TYR A 626 26.54 7.21 18.69
N ALA A 627 26.73 8.48 19.08
CA ALA A 627 26.19 9.65 18.39
C ALA A 627 26.86 9.89 17.02
N ASP A 628 26.15 10.47 16.05
CA ASP A 628 26.66 10.69 14.67
C ASP A 628 27.94 11.54 14.63
N ASN A 629 28.04 12.56 15.48
CA ASN A 629 29.24 13.38 15.61
C ASN A 629 30.46 12.63 16.19
N GLN A 630 30.26 11.43 16.76
CA GLN A 630 31.33 10.57 17.26
C GLN A 630 31.68 9.46 16.26
N VAL A 631 30.87 9.24 15.21
CA VAL A 631 31.03 8.10 14.29
C VAL A 631 32.43 8.05 13.67
N ASP A 632 32.94 9.17 13.17
CA ASP A 632 34.26 9.19 12.55
C ASP A 632 35.40 8.99 13.57
N GLU A 633 35.21 9.43 14.83
CA GLU A 633 36.14 9.16 15.92
C GLU A 633 36.12 7.68 16.33
N ILE A 634 34.93 7.06 16.41
CA ILE A 634 34.77 5.64 16.75
C ILE A 634 35.30 4.74 15.63
N ILE A 635 35.08 5.08 14.35
CA ILE A 635 35.70 4.38 13.22
C ILE A 635 37.23 4.41 13.36
N LYS A 636 37.79 5.57 13.71
CA LYS A 636 39.23 5.70 13.94
C LYS A 636 39.70 4.85 15.12
N GLN A 637 38.98 4.85 16.23
CA GLN A 637 39.30 4.01 17.39
C GLN A 637 39.22 2.50 17.07
N LEU A 638 38.25 2.07 16.26
CA LEU A 638 38.15 0.68 15.80
C LEU A 638 39.31 0.28 14.89
N ASP A 639 39.80 1.22 14.06
CA ASP A 639 40.97 1.04 13.21
C ASP A 639 42.27 1.00 14.04
N ASP A 640 42.42 1.93 15.01
CA ASP A 640 43.55 1.99 15.95
C ASP A 640 43.65 0.72 16.83
N LEU A 641 42.51 0.14 17.21
CA LEU A 641 42.42 -1.13 17.93
C LEU A 641 42.57 -2.36 17.02
N GLY A 642 42.62 -2.16 15.70
CA GLY A 642 42.75 -3.21 14.71
C GLY A 642 41.52 -4.10 14.56
N ILE A 643 40.36 -3.71 15.10
CA ILE A 643 39.07 -4.42 14.95
C ILE A 643 38.57 -4.31 13.51
N ILE A 644 38.81 -3.16 12.91
CA ILE A 644 38.71 -2.96 11.46
C ILE A 644 40.09 -2.57 10.93
N SER A 645 40.28 -2.72 9.63
CA SER A 645 41.41 -2.11 8.94
C SER A 645 40.93 -1.50 7.62
N ILE A 646 41.30 -0.23 7.40
CA ILE A 646 41.12 0.43 6.10
C ILE A 646 42.08 -0.21 5.10
N LYS A 647 41.60 -0.63 3.91
CA LYS A 647 41.95 0.02 2.62
C LYS A 647 41.46 -0.74 1.37
N SER A 648 40.61 -0.06 0.60
CA SER A 648 40.66 0.04 -0.86
C SER A 648 40.16 1.46 -1.17
N ASP A 649 40.98 2.29 -1.82
CA ASP A 649 40.75 3.74 -2.03
C ASP A 649 39.52 4.07 -2.92
N HIS A 650 38.71 3.07 -3.30
CA HIS A 650 37.60 3.24 -4.24
C HIS A 650 36.21 2.78 -3.76
N ASP A 651 36.06 2.03 -2.67
CA ASP A 651 34.75 1.42 -2.33
C ASP A 651 34.24 1.64 -0.89
N ASN A 652 34.88 2.47 -0.07
CA ASN A 652 34.43 2.72 1.32
C ASN A 652 34.21 1.42 2.13
N LEU A 653 34.95 0.34 1.85
CA LEU A 653 34.84 -0.96 2.52
C LEU A 653 35.91 -1.09 3.62
N TYR A 654 35.48 -1.49 4.81
CA TYR A 654 36.33 -1.78 5.96
C TYR A 654 36.47 -3.29 6.11
N LYS A 655 37.70 -3.77 6.19
CA LYS A 655 37.96 -5.17 6.53
C LYS A 655 37.70 -5.34 8.02
N ILE A 656 36.84 -6.28 8.38
CA ILE A 656 36.63 -6.70 9.77
C ILE A 656 37.72 -7.70 10.11
N ASN A 657 38.59 -7.35 11.06
CA ASN A 657 39.58 -8.26 11.61
C ASN A 657 38.91 -8.98 12.77
N TYR A 658 38.29 -10.12 12.45
CA TYR A 658 37.64 -11.01 13.40
C TYR A 658 38.66 -11.86 14.16
#